data_AF-A0AB37CIW7-F1
#
_entry.id   AF-A0AB37CIW7-F1
#
_cell.length_a   1.000
_cell.length_b   1.000
_cell.length_c   1.000
_cell.angle_alpha   90.00
_cell.angle_beta   90.00
_cell.angle_gamma   90.00
#
_symmetry.space_group_name_H-M   'P 1'
#
loop_
_entity.id
_entity.type
_entity.pdbx_description
1 polymer ?
#
loop_
_entity_poly.entity_id
_entity_poly.type
_entity_poly.pdbx_seq_one_letter_code
_entity_poly.pdbx_strand_id
1 'polypeptide(L)'
;MFKDSNNTKGHGSIRKNKVYGAVGVLALGAAAIVGGTSQASADEVTEAPVNSEPVATSQANADSLMSQATAVATSDVSTPTTIATATNTTDSQPTETVAEVATTQPVSTNDNNAYAEKANTSTEAEKVTIDNTAVTDAVATAKDSGVKVTQDATQDKGTPTTSEDLATKQAEIKADQNEQVATIKQATQDASGRQSAYDAADKAHDTLETQVDKAVKDSNGLIKAEATEISSGDGKNVGDYNTYTEQVNKQIASNKETIDKFNKDYAAMKDNANVNVDGRVTTQNVDQLTYGNSVQNGSVNPDGTFSFTHDMNDSANDSLGVLGTGTLNGKVNFTSAANGDGSTTVTLNSLDLWNYAYTSNRLNTGVNQNLNYHVYTDGEEIYSVNHDGNSSFAEDINRSIALNKSYVLKPGETTGIIPILNIDDNWIINTHGQLSLDFTNPNTVPSATVKKVNEPVKPEIPSASYHDYSMNYQPTVTKTVLNSDGENVNGKMIPKNDEHTYVLNNGNIFANAKVGDTVTTRDPLEFGEVPNIEANKTENEAKGWNVDYDEASKTYTFTAKYDGKTLEAPTIKFVATDDNGFYDNTYKAGRNGYETFSDTVTNKTPTAPKPHKSVTDSKGNDIDGQTTSDDKVNFHLTTDYSPYKDMAASKKALEFALLDDVQDGAFTVDEDAITIRDSNNKDVKELFDMYHVLSDEGRTDAINKILEKSGLNPTGEFYLWVAKNPVDYYQNYILKNNNVTVNLPATLKVPAGTTVENDFYQIDFGNAYKSNLVSFDTPPAAPVGESGGPTSTPVTPVEEVPVQQQAIKVLPNTGEKSTSAFAAVGAVILATTLGMLGFSKRSKEC
;
A
#
# COMPACT_ATOMS: atom_id res chain seq x y z
N MET A 1 75.66 5.33 2.57
CA MET A 1 75.40 4.06 1.87
C MET A 1 74.03 4.21 1.19
N PHE A 2 73.91 3.84 -0.09
CA PHE A 2 72.73 4.04 -0.99
C PHE A 2 71.37 3.74 -0.35
N LYS A 3 70.22 4.37 -0.68
CA LYS A 3 69.86 5.58 -1.47
C LYS A 3 68.39 5.94 -1.13
N ASP A 4 67.95 7.19 -1.33
CA ASP A 4 66.59 7.66 -0.99
C ASP A 4 65.47 7.05 -1.84
N SER A 5 64.25 7.00 -1.28
CA SER A 5 63.01 7.55 -1.88
C SER A 5 61.77 7.14 -1.10
N ASN A 6 60.81 8.06 -0.89
CA ASN A 6 59.41 7.68 -0.72
C ASN A 6 58.46 8.81 -1.15
N ASN A 7 57.85 8.71 -2.34
CA ASN A 7 56.62 9.42 -2.66
C ASN A 7 55.91 8.81 -3.89
N THR A 8 54.60 9.06 -3.97
CA THR A 8 53.68 9.05 -5.14
C THR A 8 52.61 7.95 -5.19
N LYS A 9 51.43 8.41 -5.62
CA LYS A 9 50.09 7.80 -5.60
C LYS A 9 49.91 6.66 -6.64
N GLY A 10 48.93 5.80 -6.41
CA GLY A 10 48.44 4.83 -7.39
C GLY A 10 47.05 5.18 -7.96
N HIS A 11 46.86 4.97 -9.26
CA HIS A 11 45.54 4.82 -9.90
C HIS A 11 45.46 3.43 -10.54
N GLY A 12 44.34 2.74 -10.35
CA GLY A 12 44.07 1.43 -10.94
C GLY A 12 43.01 1.48 -12.03
N SER A 13 43.24 0.77 -13.13
CA SER A 13 42.31 0.56 -14.26
C SER A 13 42.50 -0.87 -14.74
N ILE A 14 41.46 -1.51 -15.31
CA ILE A 14 41.54 -2.55 -16.38
C ILE A 14 40.13 -2.97 -16.83
N ARG A 15 40.01 -3.41 -18.10
CA ARG A 15 38.81 -4.02 -18.70
C ARG A 15 39.11 -5.43 -19.25
N LYS A 16 38.02 -6.20 -19.45
CA LYS A 16 37.77 -7.31 -20.42
C LYS A 16 37.88 -8.76 -19.91
N ASN A 17 36.87 -9.58 -20.29
CA ASN A 17 37.11 -10.75 -21.16
C ASN A 17 35.86 -11.12 -22.02
N LYS A 18 36.02 -12.03 -22.99
CA LYS A 18 35.00 -12.52 -23.97
C LYS A 18 34.91 -14.06 -23.96
N VAL A 19 33.77 -14.63 -24.40
CA VAL A 19 33.66 -16.03 -24.92
C VAL A 19 32.74 -16.05 -26.17
N TYR A 20 32.95 -17.03 -27.07
CA TYR A 20 32.29 -17.29 -28.38
C TYR A 20 30.94 -18.05 -28.20
N GLY A 21 30.03 -18.27 -29.17
CA GLY A 21 29.88 -17.98 -30.62
C GLY A 21 28.39 -18.21 -31.00
N ALA A 22 27.94 -18.41 -32.24
CA ALA A 22 28.55 -18.48 -33.58
C ALA A 22 27.59 -17.86 -34.64
N VAL A 23 27.41 -18.41 -35.86
CA VAL A 23 26.64 -17.80 -36.99
C VAL A 23 25.88 -18.82 -37.86
N GLY A 24 24.69 -18.44 -38.35
CA GLY A 24 24.01 -19.03 -39.52
C GLY A 24 23.38 -17.93 -40.39
N VAL A 25 23.55 -18.00 -41.72
CA VAL A 25 23.20 -16.95 -42.70
C VAL A 25 22.09 -17.42 -43.63
N LEU A 26 21.14 -16.54 -43.99
CA LEU A 26 20.47 -16.53 -45.30
C LEU A 26 20.04 -15.09 -45.66
N ALA A 27 19.80 -14.82 -46.96
CA ALA A 27 19.92 -13.48 -47.53
C ALA A 27 18.74 -13.05 -48.43
N LEU A 28 18.64 -11.73 -48.64
CA LEU A 28 18.07 -11.01 -49.79
C LEU A 28 16.58 -11.21 -50.17
N GLY A 29 15.85 -10.09 -50.18
CA GLY A 29 14.57 -9.93 -50.86
C GLY A 29 14.13 -8.46 -50.85
N ALA A 30 14.19 -7.78 -51.99
CA ALA A 30 13.90 -6.35 -52.10
C ALA A 30 12.60 -6.08 -52.86
N ALA A 31 11.85 -5.05 -52.44
CA ALA A 31 10.89 -4.35 -53.27
C ALA A 31 10.75 -2.90 -52.78
N ALA A 32 10.81 -1.94 -53.70
CA ALA A 32 10.73 -0.51 -53.41
C ALA A 32 9.44 0.09 -53.96
N ILE A 33 8.92 1.13 -53.31
CA ILE A 33 8.14 2.20 -53.97
C ILE A 33 8.70 3.55 -53.51
N VAL A 34 8.69 4.52 -54.42
CA VAL A 34 9.48 5.76 -54.42
C VAL A 34 8.56 6.99 -54.34
N GLY A 35 9.06 8.07 -53.72
CA GLY A 35 8.56 9.44 -53.88
C GLY A 35 7.56 9.87 -52.80
N GLY A 36 7.74 10.97 -52.05
CA GLY A 36 8.83 11.94 -52.01
C GLY A 36 8.42 13.33 -52.51
N THR A 37 8.43 14.31 -51.61
CA THR A 37 9.02 15.66 -51.82
C THR A 37 8.95 16.46 -50.52
N SER A 38 9.99 17.24 -50.28
CA SER A 38 10.15 18.12 -49.12
C SER A 38 9.69 19.54 -49.48
N GLN A 39 9.14 20.30 -48.52
CA GLN A 39 9.64 21.65 -48.21
C GLN A 39 9.03 22.18 -46.90
N ALA A 40 9.79 23.04 -46.22
CA ALA A 40 9.40 23.70 -44.98
C ALA A 40 9.04 25.18 -45.25
N SER A 41 8.28 25.82 -44.34
CA SER A 41 8.69 27.05 -43.63
C SER A 41 7.58 27.63 -42.73
N ALA A 42 7.98 28.09 -41.53
CA ALA A 42 7.54 29.24 -40.70
C ALA A 42 6.07 29.71 -40.55
N ASP A 43 5.78 30.25 -39.34
CA ASP A 43 4.90 31.37 -38.92
C ASP A 43 3.64 31.73 -39.73
N GLU A 44 2.50 32.11 -39.12
CA GLU A 44 2.35 33.24 -38.18
C GLU A 44 1.02 33.17 -37.38
N VAL A 45 0.85 34.06 -36.38
CA VAL A 45 -0.38 34.24 -35.57
C VAL A 45 -1.33 35.25 -36.23
N THR A 46 -2.66 35.07 -36.12
CA THR A 46 -3.63 36.17 -36.36
C THR A 46 -4.93 36.01 -35.57
N GLU A 47 -5.46 37.11 -35.04
CA GLU A 47 -6.73 37.20 -34.30
C GLU A 47 -7.93 37.57 -35.19
N ALA A 48 -9.13 37.22 -34.69
CA ALA A 48 -10.44 37.90 -34.85
C ALA A 48 -11.04 38.13 -36.27
N PRO A 49 -12.39 38.23 -36.31
CA PRO A 49 -12.95 39.48 -36.84
C PRO A 49 -14.07 40.08 -35.96
N VAL A 50 -14.25 41.39 -36.14
CA VAL A 50 -15.21 42.26 -35.45
C VAL A 50 -16.50 42.38 -36.28
N ASN A 51 -17.65 42.64 -35.63
CA ASN A 51 -18.77 43.32 -36.29
C ASN A 51 -19.40 44.36 -35.35
N SER A 52 -19.79 45.51 -35.89
CA SER A 52 -20.14 46.71 -35.12
C SER A 52 -21.58 47.18 -35.34
N GLU A 53 -22.26 47.47 -34.21
CA GLU A 53 -23.11 48.62 -33.87
C GLU A 53 -23.97 49.39 -34.91
N PRO A 54 -25.13 49.97 -34.51
CA PRO A 54 -25.07 51.32 -33.93
C PRO A 54 -26.07 51.71 -32.80
N VAL A 55 -25.53 52.35 -31.76
CA VAL A 55 -25.93 53.64 -31.12
C VAL A 55 -27.40 54.12 -31.11
N ALA A 56 -27.94 54.45 -29.91
CA ALA A 56 -28.52 55.79 -29.58
C ALA A 56 -29.01 56.02 -28.11
N THR A 57 -28.13 56.64 -27.30
CA THR A 57 -28.38 57.76 -26.33
C THR A 57 -29.50 57.80 -25.25
N SER A 58 -29.07 58.31 -24.08
CA SER A 58 -29.74 59.17 -23.06
C SER A 58 -30.16 58.51 -21.72
N GLN A 59 -30.28 59.22 -20.57
CA GLN A 59 -29.49 60.32 -19.95
C GLN A 59 -30.00 60.55 -18.50
N ALA A 60 -29.10 60.84 -17.55
CA ALA A 60 -29.30 61.50 -16.23
C ALA A 60 -30.10 60.85 -15.07
N ASN A 61 -29.38 60.82 -13.93
CA ASN A 61 -29.74 61.25 -12.55
C ASN A 61 -30.88 60.62 -11.71
N ALA A 62 -30.44 60.05 -10.58
CA ALA A 62 -30.81 60.37 -9.20
C ALA A 62 -32.23 60.87 -8.85
N ASP A 63 -32.96 60.02 -8.11
CA ASP A 63 -33.49 60.27 -6.75
C ASP A 63 -34.27 59.00 -6.33
N SER A 64 -34.56 58.66 -5.07
CA SER A 64 -33.98 58.84 -3.74
C SER A 64 -34.98 58.16 -2.77
N LEU A 65 -34.58 57.99 -1.50
CA LEU A 65 -35.43 57.69 -0.34
C LEU A 65 -36.02 56.25 -0.16
N MET A 66 -36.21 55.71 1.06
CA MET A 66 -35.47 55.70 2.35
C MET A 66 -36.36 55.02 3.44
N SER A 67 -35.76 54.77 4.62
CA SER A 67 -36.37 54.42 5.92
C SER A 67 -36.68 52.94 6.16
N GLN A 68 -36.54 52.41 7.38
CA GLN A 68 -36.31 53.05 8.70
C GLN A 68 -35.42 52.13 9.57
N ALA A 69 -34.30 52.61 10.14
CA ALA A 69 -34.13 53.07 11.53
C ALA A 69 -34.29 51.95 12.61
N THR A 70 -33.54 51.92 13.72
CA THR A 70 -33.24 53.06 14.60
C THR A 70 -31.99 52.83 15.47
N ALA A 71 -31.21 53.89 15.69
CA ALA A 71 -30.28 54.03 16.83
C ALA A 71 -30.35 55.48 17.36
N VAL A 72 -30.51 55.65 18.68
CA VAL A 72 -30.56 56.91 19.45
C VAL A 72 -30.19 56.50 20.90
N ALA A 73 -29.40 57.20 21.74
CA ALA A 73 -28.97 58.61 21.82
C ALA A 73 -27.52 58.66 22.41
N THR A 74 -26.55 59.44 21.89
CA THR A 74 -26.23 60.86 22.16
C THR A 74 -25.89 61.23 23.62
N SER A 75 -24.93 62.09 23.97
CA SER A 75 -23.67 62.64 23.40
C SER A 75 -23.23 63.81 24.33
N ASP A 76 -22.27 64.65 23.87
CA ASP A 76 -21.98 66.02 24.35
C ASP A 76 -20.93 66.14 25.50
N VAL A 77 -19.89 67.01 25.47
CA VAL A 77 -19.57 68.06 24.46
C VAL A 77 -18.10 68.55 24.46
N SER A 78 -17.67 69.09 23.30
CA SER A 78 -16.65 70.13 23.05
C SER A 78 -15.12 69.91 23.18
N THR A 79 -14.48 70.10 22.02
CA THR A 79 -13.11 70.63 21.74
C THR A 79 -13.08 72.19 21.93
N PRO A 80 -12.09 73.04 21.54
CA PRO A 80 -10.89 72.82 20.69
C PRO A 80 -9.57 73.65 20.94
N THR A 81 -8.53 73.33 20.15
CA THR A 81 -7.51 74.21 19.50
C THR A 81 -6.78 75.35 20.25
N THR A 82 -5.42 75.37 20.23
CA THR A 82 -4.60 76.47 19.62
C THR A 82 -3.10 76.14 19.45
N ILE A 83 -2.39 77.01 18.71
CA ILE A 83 -1.08 76.81 18.07
C ILE A 83 0.02 77.68 18.71
N ALA A 84 1.26 77.17 18.71
CA ALA A 84 2.56 77.85 18.87
C ALA A 84 2.90 78.55 20.21
N THR A 85 4.14 78.35 20.68
CA THR A 85 5.24 79.33 20.56
C THR A 85 6.56 78.65 20.92
N ALA A 86 7.65 78.96 20.21
CA ALA A 86 8.99 78.52 20.56
C ALA A 86 9.69 79.57 21.43
N THR A 87 10.40 79.16 22.48
CA THR A 87 11.38 80.01 23.16
C THR A 87 12.46 79.16 23.83
N ASN A 88 13.73 79.45 23.55
CA ASN A 88 14.86 78.86 24.25
C ASN A 88 15.01 79.51 25.63
N THR A 89 15.29 78.72 26.67
CA THR A 89 16.29 79.09 27.70
C THR A 89 16.82 77.86 28.42
N THR A 90 18.14 77.88 28.56
CA THR A 90 19.08 77.07 29.33
C THR A 90 18.66 76.54 30.71
N ASP A 91 19.13 75.31 30.96
CA ASP A 91 19.86 74.87 32.16
C ASP A 91 19.10 74.63 33.48
N SER A 92 18.89 73.34 33.78
CA SER A 92 18.90 72.76 35.14
C SER A 92 18.96 71.23 35.06
N GLN A 93 20.10 70.69 35.49
CA GLN A 93 20.41 69.28 35.79
C GLN A 93 19.23 68.43 36.31
N PRO A 94 18.94 67.24 35.71
CA PRO A 94 18.07 66.26 36.32
C PRO A 94 18.85 65.44 37.37
N THR A 95 18.35 65.39 38.60
CA THR A 95 18.86 64.46 39.62
C THR A 95 18.22 63.09 39.39
N GLU A 96 19.00 62.10 38.93
CA GLU A 96 18.53 60.71 38.88
C GLU A 96 18.38 60.16 40.30
N THR A 97 17.14 59.89 40.70
CA THR A 97 16.84 59.00 41.82
C THR A 97 16.49 57.64 41.24
N VAL A 98 17.46 56.73 41.22
CA VAL A 98 17.25 55.34 40.80
C VAL A 98 16.32 54.67 41.81
N ALA A 99 15.06 54.48 41.42
CA ALA A 99 14.14 53.62 42.16
C ALA A 99 14.54 52.15 41.91
N GLU A 100 14.67 51.35 42.97
CA GLU A 100 14.82 49.90 42.87
C GLU A 100 13.51 49.30 42.34
N VAL A 101 13.39 49.19 41.01
CA VAL A 101 12.22 48.58 40.36
C VAL A 101 12.30 47.07 40.57
N ALA A 102 11.38 46.53 41.36
CA ALA A 102 11.11 45.09 41.37
C ALA A 102 10.47 44.69 40.03
N THR A 103 11.29 44.25 39.08
CA THR A 103 10.86 43.85 37.73
C THR A 103 10.18 42.48 37.73
N THR A 104 8.88 42.46 38.06
CA THR A 104 8.01 41.39 37.56
C THR A 104 7.59 41.75 36.14
N GLN A 105 8.09 40.98 35.16
CA GLN A 105 7.61 41.04 33.77
C GLN A 105 6.07 41.01 33.75
N PRO A 106 5.41 41.93 33.03
CA PRO A 106 3.96 41.93 32.94
C PRO A 106 3.50 40.78 32.05
N VAL A 107 2.41 40.12 32.45
CA VAL A 107 1.83 38.99 31.72
C VAL A 107 1.28 39.46 30.37
N SER A 108 1.56 38.71 29.29
CA SER A 108 0.97 38.99 27.97
C SER A 108 -0.56 39.09 27.99
N THR A 109 -1.07 40.13 27.33
CA THR A 109 -2.50 40.39 27.16
C THR A 109 -3.03 39.95 25.80
N ASN A 110 -2.24 39.20 25.04
CA ASN A 110 -2.60 38.64 23.74
C ASN A 110 -3.01 37.15 23.88
N ASP A 111 -3.12 36.45 22.75
CA ASP A 111 -3.60 35.07 22.74
C ASP A 111 -2.57 34.02 23.23
N ASN A 112 -1.32 34.40 23.58
CA ASN A 112 -0.26 33.43 23.91
C ASN A 112 -0.62 32.53 25.10
N ASN A 113 -1.07 33.13 26.21
CA ASN A 113 -1.58 32.40 27.37
C ASN A 113 -2.75 31.44 27.01
N ALA A 114 -3.68 31.90 26.17
CA ALA A 114 -4.83 31.10 25.73
C ALA A 114 -4.46 29.98 24.73
N TYR A 115 -3.31 30.11 24.06
CA TYR A 115 -2.73 29.07 23.21
C TYR A 115 -1.94 28.06 24.05
N ALA A 116 -1.23 28.49 25.09
CA ALA A 116 -0.52 27.62 26.03
C ALA A 116 -1.46 26.68 26.79
N GLU A 117 -2.64 27.16 27.22
CA GLU A 117 -3.71 26.29 27.78
C GLU A 117 -4.17 25.18 26.82
N LYS A 118 -3.92 25.33 25.51
CA LYS A 118 -4.31 24.40 24.44
C LYS A 118 -3.11 23.66 23.84
N ALA A 119 -1.91 23.78 24.43
CA ALA A 119 -0.70 23.19 23.86
C ALA A 119 -0.84 21.68 23.59
N ASN A 120 -0.34 21.22 22.45
CA ASN A 120 -0.46 19.85 21.93
C ASN A 120 -1.91 19.37 21.65
N THR A 121 -2.89 20.28 21.55
CA THR A 121 -4.28 19.91 21.20
C THR A 121 -4.64 20.27 19.76
N SER A 122 -5.71 19.69 19.25
CA SER A 122 -6.27 20.01 17.93
C SER A 122 -7.79 19.82 17.90
N THR A 123 -8.42 20.35 16.85
CA THR A 123 -9.82 20.10 16.50
C THR A 123 -10.06 18.65 16.08
N GLU A 124 -11.32 18.29 15.81
CA GLU A 124 -11.69 16.96 15.31
C GLU A 124 -10.94 16.59 14.03
N ALA A 125 -10.63 15.30 13.89
CA ALA A 125 -9.86 14.77 12.77
C ALA A 125 -10.59 14.92 11.43
N GLU A 126 -9.86 15.31 10.39
CA GLU A 126 -10.40 15.47 9.04
C GLU A 126 -10.54 14.13 8.33
N LYS A 127 -11.68 13.89 7.66
CA LYS A 127 -11.84 12.67 6.86
C LYS A 127 -10.91 12.67 5.64
N VAL A 128 -10.14 11.59 5.45
CA VAL A 128 -9.35 11.38 4.24
C VAL A 128 -10.24 10.79 3.14
N THR A 129 -10.11 11.33 1.93
CA THR A 129 -10.80 10.76 0.75
C THR A 129 -9.96 9.63 0.17
N ILE A 130 -10.56 8.45 0.01
CA ILE A 130 -9.88 7.25 -0.49
C ILE A 130 -10.53 6.87 -1.84
N ASP A 131 -9.72 6.83 -2.90
CA ASP A 131 -10.18 6.48 -4.24
C ASP A 131 -10.23 4.95 -4.42
N ASN A 132 -11.44 4.39 -4.44
CA ASN A 132 -11.73 2.97 -4.69
C ASN A 132 -12.24 2.69 -6.12
N THR A 133 -12.08 3.62 -7.07
CA THR A 133 -12.65 3.50 -8.43
C THR A 133 -12.17 2.22 -9.14
N ALA A 134 -10.86 1.96 -9.13
CA ALA A 134 -10.29 0.78 -9.79
C ALA A 134 -10.78 -0.58 -9.21
N VAL A 135 -11.07 -0.62 -7.91
CA VAL A 135 -11.69 -1.81 -7.27
C VAL A 135 -13.15 -1.92 -7.74
N THR A 136 -13.89 -0.81 -7.71
CA THR A 136 -15.30 -0.75 -8.14
C THR A 136 -15.49 -1.19 -9.60
N ASP A 137 -14.62 -0.75 -10.51
CA ASP A 137 -14.63 -1.14 -11.92
C ASP A 137 -14.35 -2.63 -12.12
N ALA A 138 -13.42 -3.19 -11.34
CA ALA A 138 -13.13 -4.63 -11.35
C ALA A 138 -14.32 -5.44 -10.82
N VAL A 139 -14.96 -4.99 -9.73
CA VAL A 139 -16.17 -5.59 -9.15
C VAL A 139 -17.32 -5.58 -10.16
N ALA A 140 -17.53 -4.49 -10.90
CA ALA A 140 -18.54 -4.40 -11.95
C ALA A 140 -18.27 -5.40 -13.08
N THR A 141 -17.06 -5.40 -13.63
CA THR A 141 -16.63 -6.32 -14.70
C THR A 141 -16.81 -7.79 -14.31
N ALA A 142 -16.50 -8.13 -13.06
CA ALA A 142 -16.65 -9.48 -12.53
C ALA A 142 -18.13 -9.90 -12.41
N LYS A 143 -19.00 -9.01 -11.90
CA LYS A 143 -20.45 -9.25 -11.81
C LYS A 143 -21.09 -9.43 -13.18
N ASP A 144 -20.72 -8.62 -14.16
CA ASP A 144 -21.19 -8.76 -15.55
C ASP A 144 -20.74 -10.09 -16.19
N SER A 145 -19.61 -10.63 -15.73
CA SER A 145 -19.09 -11.95 -16.10
C SER A 145 -19.66 -13.11 -15.26
N GLY A 146 -20.66 -12.85 -14.42
CA GLY A 146 -21.33 -13.86 -13.58
C GLY A 146 -20.57 -14.26 -12.31
N VAL A 147 -19.42 -13.65 -11.99
CA VAL A 147 -18.65 -13.92 -10.77
C VAL A 147 -19.42 -13.46 -9.53
N LYS A 148 -19.45 -14.28 -8.48
CA LYS A 148 -20.04 -13.89 -7.21
C LYS A 148 -19.07 -12.99 -6.43
N VAL A 149 -19.35 -11.69 -6.35
CA VAL A 149 -18.52 -10.73 -5.61
C VAL A 149 -19.24 -10.19 -4.38
N THR A 150 -18.63 -10.33 -3.20
CA THR A 150 -19.14 -9.83 -1.91
C THR A 150 -18.28 -8.70 -1.35
N GLN A 151 -18.92 -7.77 -0.63
CA GLN A 151 -18.20 -6.72 0.10
C GLN A 151 -18.02 -7.13 1.57
N ASP A 152 -16.78 -7.16 2.03
CA ASP A 152 -16.39 -7.37 3.42
C ASP A 152 -16.40 -6.03 4.19
N ALA A 153 -16.26 -6.07 5.51
CA ALA A 153 -16.33 -4.88 6.35
C ALA A 153 -15.24 -3.85 5.99
N THR A 154 -15.63 -2.57 5.94
CA THR A 154 -14.71 -1.44 5.73
C THR A 154 -13.57 -1.48 6.75
N GLN A 155 -12.33 -1.49 6.27
CA GLN A 155 -11.15 -1.48 7.15
C GLN A 155 -10.85 -0.06 7.62
N ASP A 156 -10.88 0.16 8.93
CA ASP A 156 -10.38 1.41 9.52
C ASP A 156 -8.84 1.38 9.60
N LYS A 157 -8.19 2.38 8.99
CA LYS A 157 -6.74 2.61 9.08
C LYS A 157 -6.38 3.63 10.18
N GLY A 158 -7.36 4.11 10.93
CA GLY A 158 -7.19 4.96 12.10
C GLY A 158 -7.01 6.43 11.75
N THR A 159 -6.27 7.14 12.61
CA THR A 159 -6.05 8.60 12.50
C THR A 159 -4.56 8.92 12.64
N PRO A 160 -3.80 8.98 11.53
CA PRO A 160 -2.42 9.45 11.54
C PRO A 160 -2.32 10.93 11.93
N THR A 161 -1.21 11.32 12.56
CA THR A 161 -0.95 12.69 13.01
C THR A 161 0.23 13.36 12.29
N THR A 162 1.01 12.59 11.51
CA THR A 162 2.16 13.08 10.74
C THR A 162 1.95 12.85 9.23
N SER A 163 2.61 13.66 8.40
CA SER A 163 2.59 13.48 6.94
C SER A 163 3.15 12.12 6.50
N GLU A 164 4.15 11.59 7.21
CA GLU A 164 4.82 10.33 6.90
C GLU A 164 3.95 9.11 7.21
N ASP A 165 3.26 9.13 8.36
CA ASP A 165 2.30 8.08 8.73
C ASP A 165 1.11 8.05 7.77
N LEU A 166 0.59 9.22 7.37
CA LEU A 166 -0.50 9.32 6.39
C LEU A 166 -0.07 8.73 5.04
N ALA A 167 1.10 9.13 4.53
CA ALA A 167 1.61 8.62 3.25
C ALA A 167 1.84 7.10 3.29
N THR A 168 2.37 6.60 4.41
CA THR A 168 2.54 5.15 4.64
C THR A 168 1.20 4.42 4.61
N LYS A 169 0.17 4.93 5.29
CA LYS A 169 -1.17 4.31 5.29
C LYS A 169 -1.86 4.38 3.94
N GLN A 170 -1.68 5.48 3.18
CA GLN A 170 -2.16 5.57 1.80
C GLN A 170 -1.46 4.56 0.88
N ALA A 171 -0.16 4.31 1.06
CA ALA A 171 0.58 3.29 0.31
C ALA A 171 0.13 1.85 0.65
N GLU A 172 -0.10 1.55 1.94
CA GLU A 172 -0.70 0.28 2.39
C GLU A 172 -2.06 0.03 1.74
N ILE A 173 -2.95 1.04 1.78
CA ILE A 173 -4.26 1.00 1.11
C ILE A 173 -4.08 0.71 -0.38
N LYS A 174 -3.17 1.43 -1.06
CA LYS A 174 -3.00 1.28 -2.51
C LYS A 174 -2.45 -0.07 -2.93
N ALA A 175 -1.58 -0.67 -2.12
CA ALA A 175 -1.06 -2.02 -2.36
C ALA A 175 -2.17 -3.07 -2.27
N ASP A 176 -2.97 -3.02 -1.21
CA ASP A 176 -4.06 -3.97 -0.96
C ASP A 176 -5.21 -3.81 -1.97
N GLN A 177 -5.57 -2.57 -2.37
CA GLN A 177 -6.47 -2.31 -3.51
C GLN A 177 -6.01 -3.01 -4.80
N ASN A 178 -4.71 -3.00 -5.10
CA ASN A 178 -4.17 -3.64 -6.29
C ASN A 178 -4.28 -5.18 -6.20
N GLU A 179 -4.12 -5.75 -5.00
CA GLU A 179 -4.28 -7.18 -4.74
C GLU A 179 -5.76 -7.63 -4.84
N GLN A 180 -6.69 -6.83 -4.33
CA GLN A 180 -8.13 -7.02 -4.54
C GLN A 180 -8.47 -7.00 -6.04
N VAL A 181 -8.01 -6.01 -6.79
CA VAL A 181 -8.21 -5.92 -8.25
C VAL A 181 -7.62 -7.13 -8.98
N ALA A 182 -6.43 -7.59 -8.59
CA ALA A 182 -5.80 -8.78 -9.19
C ALA A 182 -6.63 -10.04 -8.92
N THR A 183 -7.07 -10.25 -7.68
CA THR A 183 -7.88 -11.40 -7.25
C THR A 183 -9.23 -11.44 -7.98
N ILE A 184 -9.93 -10.31 -8.05
CA ILE A 184 -11.21 -10.19 -8.76
C ILE A 184 -11.04 -10.45 -10.27
N LYS A 185 -9.97 -9.93 -10.88
CA LYS A 185 -9.66 -10.21 -12.30
C LYS A 185 -9.33 -11.68 -12.55
N GLN A 186 -8.61 -12.34 -11.64
CA GLN A 186 -8.34 -13.78 -11.75
C GLN A 186 -9.63 -14.59 -11.68
N ALA A 187 -10.51 -14.32 -10.70
CA ALA A 187 -11.82 -14.97 -10.60
C ALA A 187 -12.69 -14.76 -11.86
N THR A 188 -12.57 -13.60 -12.51
CA THR A 188 -13.24 -13.28 -13.78
C THR A 188 -12.68 -14.09 -14.96
N GLN A 189 -11.36 -14.21 -15.06
CA GLN A 189 -10.70 -15.02 -16.07
C GLN A 189 -11.02 -16.51 -15.90
N ASP A 190 -10.97 -17.00 -14.66
CA ASP A 190 -11.36 -18.37 -14.30
C ASP A 190 -12.81 -18.68 -14.71
N ALA A 191 -13.75 -17.78 -14.44
CA ALA A 191 -15.16 -17.95 -14.82
C ALA A 191 -15.33 -18.10 -16.34
N SER A 192 -14.77 -17.16 -17.10
CA SER A 192 -14.86 -17.16 -18.57
C SER A 192 -14.14 -18.36 -19.21
N GLY A 193 -12.99 -18.77 -18.66
CA GLY A 193 -12.25 -19.95 -19.10
C GLY A 193 -12.99 -21.25 -18.82
N ARG A 194 -13.55 -21.42 -17.61
CA ARG A 194 -14.37 -22.59 -17.25
C ARG A 194 -15.61 -22.70 -18.13
N GLN A 195 -16.33 -21.59 -18.36
CA GLN A 195 -17.51 -21.59 -19.22
C GLN A 195 -17.16 -21.98 -20.66
N SER A 196 -16.13 -21.36 -21.25
CA SER A 196 -15.71 -21.66 -22.62
C SER A 196 -15.30 -23.13 -22.82
N ALA A 197 -14.67 -23.74 -21.80
CA ALA A 197 -14.28 -25.14 -21.83
C ALA A 197 -15.46 -26.10 -21.60
N TYR A 198 -16.40 -25.72 -20.72
CA TYR A 198 -17.68 -26.42 -20.56
C TYR A 198 -18.46 -26.43 -21.89
N ASP A 199 -18.63 -25.29 -22.55
CA ASP A 199 -19.39 -25.18 -23.81
C ASP A 199 -18.82 -26.09 -24.92
N ALA A 200 -17.49 -26.29 -24.92
CA ALA A 200 -16.82 -27.22 -25.84
C ALA A 200 -17.06 -28.69 -25.48
N ALA A 201 -17.06 -29.02 -24.18
CA ALA A 201 -17.35 -30.36 -23.65
C ALA A 201 -18.82 -30.76 -23.88
N ASP A 202 -19.75 -29.86 -23.60
CA ASP A 202 -21.19 -29.97 -23.78
C ASP A 202 -21.52 -30.24 -25.27
N LYS A 203 -20.96 -29.43 -26.18
CA LYS A 203 -21.10 -29.64 -27.62
C LYS A 203 -20.51 -30.97 -28.13
N ALA A 204 -19.42 -31.46 -27.54
CA ALA A 204 -18.86 -32.76 -27.88
C ALA A 204 -19.78 -33.90 -27.41
N HIS A 205 -20.38 -33.77 -26.21
CA HIS A 205 -21.37 -34.70 -25.69
C HIS A 205 -22.63 -34.76 -26.57
N ASP A 206 -23.22 -33.62 -26.91
CA ASP A 206 -24.36 -33.50 -27.84
C ASP A 206 -24.10 -34.20 -29.19
N THR A 207 -22.88 -34.05 -29.71
CA THR A 207 -22.46 -34.67 -30.97
C THR A 207 -22.42 -36.21 -30.84
N LEU A 208 -21.96 -36.73 -29.70
CA LEU A 208 -21.93 -38.16 -29.41
C LEU A 208 -23.33 -38.74 -29.21
N GLU A 209 -24.18 -38.10 -28.39
CA GLU A 209 -25.54 -38.60 -28.13
C GLU A 209 -26.36 -38.59 -29.44
N THR A 210 -26.26 -37.54 -30.25
CA THR A 210 -26.87 -37.47 -31.59
C THR A 210 -26.39 -38.61 -32.51
N GLN A 211 -25.11 -38.97 -32.48
CA GLN A 211 -24.56 -40.08 -33.25
C GLN A 211 -25.12 -41.42 -32.77
N VAL A 212 -25.20 -41.63 -31.46
CA VAL A 212 -25.70 -42.87 -30.84
C VAL A 212 -27.19 -43.05 -31.11
N ASP A 213 -28.02 -42.04 -30.84
CA ASP A 213 -29.47 -42.09 -31.08
C ASP A 213 -29.79 -42.36 -32.55
N LYS A 214 -29.06 -41.71 -33.47
CA LYS A 214 -29.20 -41.97 -34.91
C LYS A 214 -28.85 -43.42 -35.25
N ALA A 215 -27.76 -43.97 -34.71
CA ALA A 215 -27.33 -45.34 -34.99
C ALA A 215 -28.33 -46.39 -34.45
N VAL A 216 -28.84 -46.22 -33.24
CA VAL A 216 -29.85 -47.11 -32.64
C VAL A 216 -31.15 -47.06 -33.44
N LYS A 217 -31.59 -45.86 -33.85
CA LYS A 217 -32.83 -45.65 -34.61
C LYS A 217 -32.75 -46.19 -36.04
N ASP A 218 -31.72 -45.82 -36.79
CA ASP A 218 -31.56 -46.21 -38.21
C ASP A 218 -31.34 -47.72 -38.38
N SER A 219 -30.74 -48.38 -37.39
CA SER A 219 -30.55 -49.84 -37.36
C SER A 219 -31.75 -50.64 -36.83
N ASN A 220 -32.87 -49.96 -36.50
CA ASN A 220 -34.07 -50.55 -35.91
C ASN A 220 -33.77 -51.43 -34.67
N GLY A 221 -32.81 -51.01 -33.84
CA GLY A 221 -32.40 -51.70 -32.61
C GLY A 221 -31.35 -52.82 -32.77
N LEU A 222 -30.79 -53.03 -33.97
CA LEU A 222 -29.67 -53.96 -34.18
C LEU A 222 -28.33 -53.40 -33.66
N ILE A 223 -28.18 -52.08 -33.64
CA ILE A 223 -27.16 -51.38 -32.85
C ILE A 223 -27.78 -51.02 -31.49
N LYS A 224 -27.08 -51.37 -30.41
CA LYS A 224 -27.46 -51.03 -29.03
C LYS A 224 -26.54 -49.96 -28.45
N ALA A 225 -27.04 -49.20 -27.48
CA ALA A 225 -26.26 -48.23 -26.73
C ALA A 225 -25.94 -48.76 -25.32
N GLU A 226 -24.68 -48.67 -24.91
CA GLU A 226 -24.22 -48.91 -23.53
C GLU A 226 -23.65 -47.62 -22.93
N ALA A 227 -23.85 -47.42 -21.62
CA ALA A 227 -23.26 -46.29 -20.91
C ALA A 227 -21.79 -46.57 -20.55
N THR A 228 -20.95 -45.53 -20.59
CA THR A 228 -19.56 -45.54 -20.09
C THR A 228 -19.30 -44.19 -19.43
N GLU A 229 -18.77 -44.20 -18.21
CA GLU A 229 -18.48 -42.95 -17.50
C GLU A 229 -17.17 -42.32 -17.99
N ILE A 230 -17.21 -41.00 -18.23
CA ILE A 230 -16.04 -40.15 -18.48
C ILE A 230 -16.15 -38.95 -17.55
N SER A 231 -15.16 -38.77 -16.68
CA SER A 231 -15.15 -37.64 -15.74
C SER A 231 -14.82 -36.33 -16.45
N SER A 232 -15.62 -35.29 -16.18
CA SER A 232 -15.34 -33.89 -16.51
C SER A 232 -14.81 -33.09 -15.30
N GLY A 233 -14.37 -33.79 -14.24
CA GLY A 233 -13.93 -33.17 -12.99
C GLY A 233 -15.09 -32.68 -12.11
N ASP A 234 -14.78 -31.74 -11.21
CA ASP A 234 -15.73 -31.15 -10.26
C ASP A 234 -16.26 -29.77 -10.72
N GLY A 235 -15.98 -29.39 -11.97
CA GLY A 235 -16.38 -28.11 -12.56
C GLY A 235 -15.47 -26.92 -12.25
N LYS A 236 -14.32 -27.12 -11.55
CA LYS A 236 -13.39 -26.03 -11.21
C LYS A 236 -12.21 -25.87 -12.17
N ASN A 237 -11.83 -26.92 -12.92
CA ASN A 237 -10.63 -26.89 -13.76
C ASN A 237 -10.95 -26.93 -15.26
N VAL A 238 -10.38 -25.99 -16.01
CA VAL A 238 -10.42 -25.99 -17.50
C VAL A 238 -9.79 -27.26 -18.09
N GLY A 239 -8.75 -27.79 -17.45
CA GLY A 239 -8.05 -29.02 -17.90
C GLY A 239 -8.93 -30.27 -17.88
N ASP A 240 -9.88 -30.36 -16.95
CA ASP A 240 -10.77 -31.52 -16.83
C ASP A 240 -11.78 -31.54 -17.98
N TYR A 241 -12.36 -30.39 -18.34
CA TYR A 241 -13.22 -30.23 -19.52
C TYR A 241 -12.50 -30.53 -20.84
N ASN A 242 -11.26 -30.06 -21.00
CA ASN A 242 -10.45 -30.36 -22.19
C ASN A 242 -10.18 -31.87 -22.30
N THR A 243 -9.84 -32.52 -21.18
CA THR A 243 -9.59 -33.96 -21.11
C THR A 243 -10.85 -34.77 -21.43
N TYR A 244 -12.00 -34.37 -20.87
CA TYR A 244 -13.31 -34.94 -21.19
C TYR A 244 -13.62 -34.81 -22.68
N THR A 245 -13.47 -33.59 -23.24
CA THR A 245 -13.70 -33.30 -24.66
C THR A 245 -12.86 -34.18 -25.58
N GLU A 246 -11.57 -34.40 -25.26
CA GLU A 246 -10.72 -35.32 -26.02
C GLU A 246 -11.19 -36.78 -25.96
N GLN A 247 -11.61 -37.25 -24.78
CA GLN A 247 -12.07 -38.63 -24.62
C GLN A 247 -13.42 -38.87 -25.30
N VAL A 248 -14.34 -37.91 -25.24
CA VAL A 248 -15.61 -37.95 -26.00
C VAL A 248 -15.34 -37.97 -27.50
N ASN A 249 -14.44 -37.14 -28.02
CA ASN A 249 -14.07 -37.17 -29.44
C ASN A 249 -13.44 -38.51 -29.87
N LYS A 250 -12.63 -39.14 -29.01
CA LYS A 250 -12.12 -40.52 -29.24
C LYS A 250 -13.26 -41.54 -29.27
N GLN A 251 -14.28 -41.39 -28.42
CA GLN A 251 -15.46 -42.26 -28.42
C GLN A 251 -16.36 -42.06 -29.65
N ILE A 252 -16.54 -40.82 -30.14
CA ILE A 252 -17.23 -40.51 -31.40
C ILE A 252 -16.56 -41.23 -32.58
N ALA A 253 -15.23 -41.23 -32.63
CA ALA A 253 -14.46 -41.95 -33.67
C ALA A 253 -14.63 -43.48 -33.56
N SER A 254 -14.49 -44.04 -32.35
CA SER A 254 -14.65 -45.48 -32.11
C SER A 254 -16.07 -45.99 -32.41
N ASN A 255 -17.10 -45.21 -32.04
CA ASN A 255 -18.48 -45.49 -32.42
C ASN A 255 -18.66 -45.42 -33.93
N LYS A 256 -18.09 -44.43 -34.61
CA LYS A 256 -18.15 -44.33 -36.08
C LYS A 256 -17.57 -45.56 -36.77
N GLU A 257 -16.40 -46.03 -36.36
CA GLU A 257 -15.80 -47.25 -36.92
C GLU A 257 -16.70 -48.48 -36.69
N THR A 258 -17.33 -48.57 -35.52
CA THR A 258 -18.27 -49.63 -35.16
C THR A 258 -19.53 -49.60 -36.04
N ILE A 259 -20.11 -48.41 -36.25
CA ILE A 259 -21.28 -48.18 -37.12
C ILE A 259 -20.94 -48.47 -38.58
N ASP A 260 -19.79 -47.99 -39.08
CA ASP A 260 -19.34 -48.22 -40.45
C ASP A 260 -19.11 -49.73 -40.71
N LYS A 261 -18.54 -50.46 -39.73
CA LYS A 261 -18.41 -51.92 -39.80
C LYS A 261 -19.76 -52.63 -39.82
N PHE A 262 -20.68 -52.27 -38.89
CA PHE A 262 -22.03 -52.82 -38.86
C PHE A 262 -22.74 -52.63 -40.21
N ASN A 263 -22.70 -51.41 -40.78
CA ASN A 263 -23.33 -51.09 -42.05
C ASN A 263 -22.74 -51.92 -43.21
N LYS A 264 -21.43 -52.14 -43.21
CA LYS A 264 -20.75 -52.99 -44.19
C LYS A 264 -21.17 -54.46 -44.09
N ASP A 265 -21.18 -55.01 -42.88
CA ASP A 265 -21.57 -56.41 -42.64
C ASP A 265 -23.06 -56.62 -42.96
N TYR A 266 -23.92 -55.66 -42.62
CA TYR A 266 -25.35 -55.68 -42.92
C TYR A 266 -25.63 -55.54 -44.43
N ALA A 267 -24.83 -54.78 -45.17
CA ALA A 267 -24.89 -54.76 -46.63
C ALA A 267 -24.49 -56.12 -47.22
N ALA A 268 -23.35 -56.68 -46.81
CA ALA A 268 -22.86 -57.97 -47.29
C ALA A 268 -23.83 -59.13 -47.00
N MET A 269 -24.52 -59.12 -45.86
CA MET A 269 -25.58 -60.09 -45.53
C MET A 269 -26.75 -60.04 -46.52
N LYS A 270 -27.22 -58.83 -46.87
CA LYS A 270 -28.40 -58.66 -47.76
C LYS A 270 -28.15 -59.15 -49.19
N ASP A 271 -26.90 -59.09 -49.64
CA ASP A 271 -26.49 -59.47 -50.99
C ASP A 271 -26.04 -60.95 -51.09
N ASN A 272 -25.88 -61.65 -49.96
CA ASN A 272 -25.38 -63.03 -49.94
C ASN A 272 -26.48 -64.05 -50.26
N ALA A 273 -26.40 -64.64 -51.46
CA ALA A 273 -27.32 -65.66 -51.97
C ALA A 273 -26.90 -67.11 -51.66
N ASN A 274 -25.81 -67.34 -50.93
CA ASN A 274 -25.30 -68.70 -50.69
C ASN A 274 -26.25 -69.52 -49.81
N VAL A 275 -26.29 -70.84 -50.04
CA VAL A 275 -26.95 -71.82 -49.15
C VAL A 275 -26.05 -73.02 -48.91
N ASN A 276 -26.12 -73.56 -47.71
CA ASN A 276 -25.53 -74.86 -47.39
C ASN A 276 -26.54 -75.95 -47.76
N VAL A 277 -26.06 -77.05 -48.35
CA VAL A 277 -26.88 -78.17 -48.81
C VAL A 277 -26.48 -79.43 -48.07
N ASP A 278 -27.41 -80.01 -47.31
CA ASP A 278 -27.26 -81.32 -46.68
C ASP A 278 -28.11 -82.33 -47.46
N GLY A 279 -27.44 -83.34 -48.03
CA GLY A 279 -28.08 -84.35 -48.87
C GLY A 279 -28.23 -85.66 -48.11
N ARG A 280 -29.45 -86.21 -48.07
CA ARG A 280 -29.78 -87.39 -47.27
C ARG A 280 -30.36 -88.50 -48.13
N VAL A 281 -29.83 -89.70 -47.94
CA VAL A 281 -30.39 -90.93 -48.49
C VAL A 281 -30.87 -91.80 -47.34
N THR A 282 -32.12 -92.28 -47.45
CA THR A 282 -32.68 -93.32 -46.59
C THR A 282 -32.97 -94.54 -47.45
N THR A 283 -32.57 -95.73 -47.00
CA THR A 283 -32.89 -96.99 -47.69
C THR A 283 -33.45 -98.01 -46.72
N GLN A 284 -34.33 -98.88 -47.23
CA GLN A 284 -34.94 -99.99 -46.51
C GLN A 284 -34.42 -101.29 -47.11
N ASN A 285 -33.42 -101.86 -46.44
CA ASN A 285 -32.88 -103.18 -46.73
C ASN A 285 -33.77 -104.26 -46.10
N VAL A 286 -33.74 -105.47 -46.65
CA VAL A 286 -34.50 -106.61 -46.14
C VAL A 286 -33.55 -107.78 -45.84
N ASP A 287 -33.58 -108.25 -44.59
CA ASP A 287 -32.88 -109.44 -44.13
C ASP A 287 -33.89 -110.60 -43.96
N GLN A 288 -33.67 -111.70 -44.66
CA GLN A 288 -34.52 -112.89 -44.58
C GLN A 288 -33.70 -114.19 -44.62
N LEU A 289 -33.58 -114.82 -43.45
CA LEU A 289 -32.97 -116.12 -43.15
C LEU A 289 -33.30 -117.31 -44.08
N THR A 290 -34.29 -117.20 -44.97
CA THR A 290 -34.74 -118.28 -45.87
C THR A 290 -34.50 -117.98 -47.35
N TYR A 291 -34.31 -116.71 -47.71
CA TYR A 291 -34.28 -116.26 -49.12
C TYR A 291 -33.09 -115.33 -49.43
N GLY A 292 -32.21 -115.09 -48.46
CA GLY A 292 -31.05 -114.22 -48.59
C GLY A 292 -31.41 -112.73 -48.46
N ASN A 293 -30.39 -111.91 -48.23
CA ASN A 293 -30.58 -110.48 -47.99
C ASN A 293 -30.65 -109.69 -49.31
N SER A 294 -31.28 -108.51 -49.25
CA SER A 294 -31.22 -107.52 -50.32
C SER A 294 -30.99 -106.12 -49.74
N VAL A 295 -30.16 -105.35 -50.43
CA VAL A 295 -29.57 -104.10 -49.98
C VAL A 295 -29.70 -103.04 -51.06
N GLN A 296 -30.27 -101.90 -50.68
CA GLN A 296 -30.19 -100.67 -51.45
C GLN A 296 -29.28 -99.67 -50.72
N ASN A 297 -28.43 -99.01 -51.49
CA ASN A 297 -27.59 -97.91 -51.04
C ASN A 297 -27.88 -96.68 -51.91
N GLY A 298 -27.50 -95.52 -51.42
CA GLY A 298 -27.39 -94.35 -52.27
C GLY A 298 -26.53 -93.27 -51.65
N SER A 299 -26.16 -92.31 -52.47
CA SER A 299 -25.35 -91.14 -52.11
C SER A 299 -25.84 -89.92 -52.86
N VAL A 300 -25.63 -88.75 -52.27
CA VAL A 300 -25.88 -87.46 -52.90
C VAL A 300 -24.81 -86.47 -52.48
N ASN A 301 -24.33 -85.68 -53.43
CA ASN A 301 -23.35 -84.63 -53.21
C ASN A 301 -24.06 -83.28 -52.98
N PRO A 302 -23.42 -82.31 -52.31
CA PRO A 302 -24.00 -80.97 -52.11
C PRO A 302 -24.33 -80.19 -53.39
N ASP A 303 -23.83 -80.60 -54.56
CA ASP A 303 -24.18 -80.02 -55.86
C ASP A 303 -25.47 -80.60 -56.48
N GLY A 304 -26.11 -81.53 -55.77
CA GLY A 304 -27.34 -82.21 -56.17
C GLY A 304 -27.13 -83.50 -56.97
N THR A 305 -25.91 -83.87 -57.35
CA THR A 305 -25.67 -85.16 -58.04
C THR A 305 -25.88 -86.34 -57.09
N PHE A 306 -26.55 -87.39 -57.55
CA PHE A 306 -26.87 -88.56 -56.74
C PHE A 306 -26.71 -89.87 -57.53
N SER A 307 -26.53 -90.95 -56.77
CA SER A 307 -26.51 -92.32 -57.29
C SER A 307 -27.18 -93.25 -56.28
N PHE A 308 -28.05 -94.14 -56.76
CA PHE A 308 -28.60 -95.26 -55.99
C PHE A 308 -28.13 -96.57 -56.61
N THR A 309 -27.70 -97.51 -55.77
CA THR A 309 -27.36 -98.87 -56.18
C THR A 309 -28.21 -99.86 -55.39
N HIS A 310 -28.61 -100.96 -56.01
CA HIS A 310 -29.30 -102.06 -55.35
C HIS A 310 -28.80 -103.40 -55.89
N ASP A 311 -28.98 -104.44 -55.10
CA ASP A 311 -28.80 -105.82 -55.53
C ASP A 311 -30.15 -106.48 -55.90
N MET A 312 -30.07 -107.55 -56.69
CA MET A 312 -31.21 -108.38 -57.04
C MET A 312 -31.02 -109.79 -56.47
N ASN A 313 -32.11 -110.40 -56.00
CA ASN A 313 -32.09 -111.69 -55.33
C ASN A 313 -33.29 -112.57 -55.75
N ASP A 314 -33.03 -113.70 -56.41
CA ASP A 314 -34.04 -114.68 -56.83
C ASP A 314 -34.25 -115.83 -55.82
N SER A 315 -33.84 -115.62 -54.56
CA SER A 315 -33.75 -116.63 -53.48
C SER A 315 -32.60 -117.63 -53.55
N ALA A 316 -31.70 -117.54 -54.54
CA ALA A 316 -30.52 -118.43 -54.64
C ALA A 316 -29.20 -117.78 -54.21
N ASN A 317 -29.21 -116.51 -53.76
CA ASN A 317 -28.01 -115.69 -53.54
C ASN A 317 -26.97 -116.32 -52.60
N ASP A 318 -27.37 -117.03 -51.55
CA ASP A 318 -26.45 -117.70 -50.61
C ASP A 318 -25.63 -118.84 -51.24
N SER A 319 -26.08 -119.37 -52.38
CA SER A 319 -25.47 -120.51 -53.07
C SER A 319 -24.84 -120.16 -54.42
N LEU A 320 -25.34 -119.13 -55.10
CA LEU A 320 -24.92 -118.72 -56.45
C LEU A 320 -24.38 -117.27 -56.52
N GLY A 321 -24.42 -116.52 -55.43
CA GLY A 321 -24.13 -115.08 -55.39
C GLY A 321 -25.29 -114.21 -55.88
N VAL A 322 -25.14 -112.90 -55.74
CA VAL A 322 -26.12 -111.89 -56.15
C VAL A 322 -26.51 -112.04 -57.63
N LEU A 323 -27.81 -112.05 -57.95
CA LEU A 323 -28.32 -112.21 -59.31
C LEU A 323 -27.76 -111.13 -60.26
N GLY A 324 -27.80 -109.88 -59.80
CA GLY A 324 -27.29 -108.72 -60.51
C GLY A 324 -27.39 -107.47 -59.65
N THR A 325 -26.91 -106.34 -60.17
CA THR A 325 -26.95 -105.05 -59.47
C THR A 325 -27.47 -103.96 -60.40
N GLY A 326 -28.44 -103.19 -59.93
CA GLY A 326 -28.92 -101.99 -60.59
C GLY A 326 -28.22 -100.73 -60.08
N THR A 327 -28.16 -99.69 -60.91
CA THR A 327 -27.62 -98.38 -60.56
C THR A 327 -28.39 -97.28 -61.28
N LEU A 328 -29.03 -96.39 -60.54
CA LEU A 328 -29.68 -95.17 -61.03
C LEU A 328 -28.77 -93.97 -60.75
N ASN A 329 -28.47 -93.17 -61.77
CA ASN A 329 -27.71 -91.93 -61.63
C ASN A 329 -28.53 -90.71 -62.06
N GLY A 330 -28.38 -89.60 -61.36
CA GLY A 330 -29.09 -88.36 -61.69
C GLY A 330 -28.58 -87.13 -60.95
N LYS A 331 -29.29 -86.02 -61.12
CA LYS A 331 -29.00 -84.76 -60.44
C LYS A 331 -30.27 -83.98 -60.11
N VAL A 332 -30.31 -83.41 -58.90
CA VAL A 332 -31.27 -82.38 -58.53
C VAL A 332 -30.66 -81.02 -58.87
N ASN A 333 -31.21 -80.31 -59.84
CA ASN A 333 -30.76 -78.96 -60.19
C ASN A 333 -31.52 -77.94 -59.35
N PHE A 334 -30.78 -77.11 -58.60
CA PHE A 334 -31.34 -76.02 -57.81
C PHE A 334 -30.51 -74.74 -57.97
N THR A 335 -31.12 -73.62 -57.64
CA THR A 335 -30.50 -72.29 -57.67
C THR A 335 -30.90 -71.52 -56.42
N SER A 336 -30.08 -70.55 -56.03
CA SER A 336 -30.39 -69.65 -54.92
C SER A 336 -30.24 -68.17 -55.34
N ALA A 337 -31.05 -67.30 -54.76
CA ALA A 337 -31.05 -65.86 -54.99
C ALA A 337 -31.26 -65.11 -53.68
N ALA A 338 -30.51 -64.02 -53.46
CA ALA A 338 -30.69 -63.15 -52.31
C ALA A 338 -31.90 -62.21 -52.55
N ASN A 339 -32.71 -62.02 -51.52
CA ASN A 339 -33.93 -61.18 -51.61
C ASN A 339 -33.68 -59.72 -51.20
N GLY A 340 -32.45 -59.35 -50.82
CA GLY A 340 -32.09 -57.99 -50.41
C GLY A 340 -32.41 -57.63 -48.95
N ASP A 341 -32.94 -58.56 -48.16
CA ASP A 341 -33.19 -58.43 -46.71
C ASP A 341 -32.37 -59.41 -45.85
N GLY A 342 -31.50 -60.21 -46.49
CA GLY A 342 -30.73 -61.29 -45.88
C GLY A 342 -31.40 -62.66 -45.95
N SER A 343 -32.68 -62.73 -46.37
CA SER A 343 -33.30 -63.99 -46.75
C SER A 343 -32.84 -64.43 -48.14
N THR A 344 -32.79 -65.74 -48.32
CA THR A 344 -32.34 -66.40 -49.56
C THR A 344 -33.47 -67.29 -50.07
N THR A 345 -33.84 -67.10 -51.33
CA THR A 345 -34.81 -67.96 -52.02
C THR A 345 -34.06 -69.11 -52.68
N VAL A 346 -34.35 -70.35 -52.29
CA VAL A 346 -33.87 -71.57 -52.97
C VAL A 346 -34.96 -72.08 -53.89
N THR A 347 -34.64 -72.34 -55.15
CA THR A 347 -35.56 -72.94 -56.12
C THR A 347 -35.02 -74.28 -56.59
N LEU A 348 -35.80 -75.34 -56.36
CA LEU A 348 -35.61 -76.65 -56.98
C LEU A 348 -36.14 -76.57 -58.41
N ASN A 349 -35.23 -76.54 -59.39
CA ASN A 349 -35.56 -76.36 -60.80
C ASN A 349 -36.02 -77.67 -61.43
N SER A 350 -35.17 -78.70 -61.42
CA SER A 350 -35.47 -80.01 -62.00
C SER A 350 -34.83 -81.17 -61.24
N LEU A 351 -35.41 -82.35 -61.43
CA LEU A 351 -34.80 -83.64 -61.18
C LEU A 351 -34.43 -84.26 -62.54
N ASP A 352 -33.15 -84.40 -62.81
CA ASP A 352 -32.65 -85.07 -64.02
C ASP A 352 -32.30 -86.52 -63.68
N LEU A 353 -32.93 -87.46 -64.36
CA LEU A 353 -32.54 -88.87 -64.38
C LEU A 353 -31.67 -89.10 -65.62
N TRP A 354 -30.42 -89.49 -65.41
CA TRP A 354 -29.43 -89.62 -66.49
C TRP A 354 -29.48 -91.02 -67.10
N ASN A 355 -29.24 -92.04 -66.29
CA ASN A 355 -29.24 -93.43 -66.72
C ASN A 355 -29.63 -94.37 -65.59
N TYR A 356 -30.15 -95.53 -65.98
CA TYR A 356 -30.21 -96.72 -65.14
C TYR A 356 -29.48 -97.86 -65.84
N ALA A 357 -28.61 -98.55 -65.10
CA ALA A 357 -27.88 -99.70 -65.61
C ALA A 357 -28.06 -100.91 -64.68
N TYR A 358 -28.43 -102.04 -65.26
CA TYR A 358 -28.51 -103.32 -64.58
C TYR A 358 -27.42 -104.25 -65.10
N THR A 359 -26.59 -104.78 -64.20
CA THR A 359 -25.57 -105.78 -64.52
C THR A 359 -26.02 -107.13 -64.00
N SER A 360 -26.32 -108.06 -64.92
CA SER A 360 -26.56 -109.46 -64.60
C SER A 360 -25.23 -110.15 -64.30
N ASN A 361 -25.12 -110.77 -63.12
CA ASN A 361 -23.96 -111.57 -62.72
C ASN A 361 -24.17 -113.06 -63.00
N ARG A 362 -25.42 -113.50 -63.09
CA ARG A 362 -25.84 -114.87 -63.43
C ARG A 362 -27.27 -114.90 -63.98
N LEU A 363 -27.67 -116.04 -64.52
CA LEU A 363 -29.06 -116.27 -64.93
C LEU A 363 -30.03 -116.26 -63.74
N ASN A 364 -31.25 -115.79 -63.99
CA ASN A 364 -32.35 -115.78 -63.04
C ASN A 364 -32.97 -117.17 -62.94
N THR A 365 -32.98 -117.72 -61.72
CA THR A 365 -33.56 -119.03 -61.40
C THR A 365 -34.94 -118.92 -60.77
N GLY A 366 -35.43 -117.70 -60.55
CA GLY A 366 -36.76 -117.41 -60.03
C GLY A 366 -37.88 -117.89 -60.95
N VAL A 367 -38.98 -118.34 -60.33
CA VAL A 367 -40.21 -118.74 -61.02
C VAL A 367 -41.00 -117.53 -61.54
N ASN A 368 -41.02 -116.45 -60.75
CA ASN A 368 -41.34 -115.12 -61.27
C ASN A 368 -40.10 -114.62 -62.05
N GLN A 369 -40.30 -113.88 -63.15
CA GLN A 369 -39.25 -113.20 -63.93
C GLN A 369 -39.64 -111.76 -64.28
N ASN A 370 -40.57 -111.15 -63.54
CA ASN A 370 -40.96 -109.76 -63.69
C ASN A 370 -40.27 -108.87 -62.63
N LEU A 371 -38.97 -108.58 -62.79
CA LEU A 371 -38.28 -107.58 -61.96
C LEU A 371 -38.76 -106.20 -62.43
N ASN A 372 -39.10 -105.31 -61.50
CA ASN A 372 -39.61 -103.98 -61.83
C ASN A 372 -39.03 -102.91 -60.89
N TYR A 373 -38.28 -101.99 -61.48
CA TYR A 373 -37.64 -100.87 -60.78
C TYR A 373 -38.39 -99.59 -61.07
N HIS A 374 -38.99 -98.97 -60.06
CA HIS A 374 -39.83 -97.78 -60.19
C HIS A 374 -39.23 -96.59 -59.44
N VAL A 375 -39.33 -95.39 -60.04
CA VAL A 375 -38.86 -94.13 -59.47
C VAL A 375 -40.01 -93.13 -59.47
N TYR A 376 -40.28 -92.54 -58.31
CA TYR A 376 -41.38 -91.60 -58.07
C TYR A 376 -40.86 -90.24 -57.59
N THR A 377 -41.50 -89.16 -58.00
CA THR A 377 -41.35 -87.83 -57.37
C THR A 377 -42.75 -87.26 -57.09
N ASP A 378 -42.98 -86.73 -55.89
CA ASP A 378 -44.31 -86.28 -55.42
C ASP A 378 -45.46 -87.31 -55.58
N GLY A 379 -45.13 -88.59 -55.70
CA GLY A 379 -46.08 -89.69 -55.95
C GLY A 379 -46.40 -89.95 -57.42
N GLU A 380 -45.85 -89.17 -58.37
CA GLU A 380 -45.92 -89.46 -59.79
C GLU A 380 -44.76 -90.35 -60.24
N GLU A 381 -45.04 -91.35 -61.08
CA GLU A 381 -44.05 -92.26 -61.64
C GLU A 381 -43.27 -91.58 -62.79
N ILE A 382 -41.96 -91.44 -62.61
CA ILE A 382 -41.08 -90.71 -63.54
C ILE A 382 -40.11 -91.62 -64.30
N TYR A 383 -39.88 -92.84 -63.81
CA TYR A 383 -39.19 -93.90 -64.53
C TYR A 383 -39.65 -95.26 -64.02
N SER A 384 -39.77 -96.22 -64.93
CA SER A 384 -40.07 -97.62 -64.61
C SER A 384 -39.36 -98.50 -65.63
N VAL A 385 -38.67 -99.55 -65.21
CA VAL A 385 -38.12 -100.57 -66.12
C VAL A 385 -38.42 -101.97 -65.65
N ASN A 386 -38.89 -102.80 -66.59
CA ASN A 386 -39.21 -104.20 -66.37
C ASN A 386 -38.15 -105.07 -67.05
N HIS A 387 -37.60 -106.07 -66.35
CA HIS A 387 -36.64 -107.02 -66.92
C HIS A 387 -36.73 -108.41 -66.30
N ASP A 388 -36.13 -109.39 -66.97
CA ASP A 388 -36.05 -110.78 -66.52
C ASP A 388 -34.82 -111.10 -65.66
N GLY A 389 -33.85 -110.17 -65.61
CA GLY A 389 -32.60 -110.31 -64.85
C GLY A 389 -31.54 -111.20 -65.51
N ASN A 390 -31.84 -111.84 -66.65
CA ASN A 390 -30.97 -112.80 -67.34
C ASN A 390 -29.87 -112.15 -68.19
N SER A 391 -29.97 -110.84 -68.45
CA SER A 391 -28.98 -110.11 -69.25
C SER A 391 -28.73 -108.71 -68.69
N SER A 392 -27.50 -108.23 -68.85
CA SER A 392 -27.12 -106.86 -68.48
C SER A 392 -27.61 -105.87 -69.53
N PHE A 393 -28.07 -104.70 -69.09
CA PHE A 393 -28.45 -103.59 -69.96
C PHE A 393 -28.11 -102.25 -69.31
N ALA A 394 -28.00 -101.22 -70.13
CA ALA A 394 -27.94 -99.83 -69.68
C ALA A 394 -28.93 -99.02 -70.52
N GLU A 395 -29.73 -98.20 -69.86
CA GLU A 395 -30.70 -97.30 -70.46
C GLU A 395 -30.33 -95.85 -70.11
N ASP A 396 -30.08 -95.06 -71.14
CA ASP A 396 -29.95 -93.61 -71.04
C ASP A 396 -31.36 -93.00 -70.91
N ILE A 397 -31.79 -92.75 -69.67
CA ILE A 397 -33.11 -92.19 -69.35
C ILE A 397 -33.22 -90.75 -69.90
N ASN A 398 -32.17 -89.94 -69.70
CA ASN A 398 -32.07 -88.55 -70.14
C ASN A 398 -33.34 -87.71 -69.95
N ARG A 399 -34.06 -87.93 -68.84
CA ARG A 399 -35.35 -87.29 -68.54
C ARG A 399 -35.16 -86.21 -67.47
N SER A 400 -35.57 -84.99 -67.79
CA SER A 400 -35.64 -83.89 -66.82
C SER A 400 -37.08 -83.67 -66.41
N ILE A 401 -37.34 -83.68 -65.10
CA ILE A 401 -38.65 -83.46 -64.48
C ILE A 401 -38.60 -82.12 -63.76
N ALA A 402 -39.44 -81.16 -64.15
CA ALA A 402 -39.49 -79.86 -63.51
C ALA A 402 -40.10 -79.98 -62.10
N LEU A 403 -39.35 -79.57 -61.06
CA LEU A 403 -39.81 -79.60 -59.68
C LEU A 403 -40.55 -78.31 -59.31
N ASN A 404 -40.04 -77.15 -59.76
CA ASN A 404 -40.63 -75.82 -59.58
C ASN A 404 -41.01 -75.45 -58.12
N LYS A 405 -40.35 -76.05 -57.12
CA LYS A 405 -40.57 -75.73 -55.70
C LYS A 405 -39.63 -74.62 -55.27
N SER A 406 -40.12 -73.65 -54.52
CA SER A 406 -39.33 -72.51 -54.04
C SER A 406 -39.53 -72.29 -52.55
N TYR A 407 -38.43 -72.05 -51.83
CA TYR A 407 -38.39 -71.90 -50.38
C TYR A 407 -37.64 -70.61 -50.02
N VAL A 408 -38.28 -69.72 -49.27
CA VAL A 408 -37.67 -68.49 -48.77
C VAL A 408 -37.16 -68.74 -47.36
N LEU A 409 -35.84 -68.68 -47.18
CA LEU A 409 -35.16 -68.93 -45.91
C LEU A 409 -34.62 -67.65 -45.32
N LYS A 410 -35.05 -67.27 -44.12
CA LYS A 410 -34.47 -66.18 -43.32
C LYS A 410 -33.03 -66.52 -42.90
N PRO A 411 -32.22 -65.54 -42.45
CA PRO A 411 -30.90 -65.80 -41.87
C PRO A 411 -30.94 -66.91 -40.78
N GLY A 412 -30.17 -67.98 -40.98
CA GLY A 412 -30.11 -69.15 -40.11
C GLY A 412 -31.26 -70.16 -40.25
N GLU A 413 -32.23 -69.93 -41.15
CA GLU A 413 -33.37 -70.83 -41.37
C GLU A 413 -33.00 -72.00 -42.29
N THR A 414 -33.64 -73.14 -42.06
CA THR A 414 -33.50 -74.40 -42.83
C THR A 414 -34.86 -74.77 -43.44
N THR A 415 -34.85 -75.42 -44.61
CA THR A 415 -36.08 -75.98 -45.20
C THR A 415 -36.64 -77.16 -44.41
N GLY A 416 -35.82 -77.78 -43.55
CA GLY A 416 -35.99 -79.16 -43.15
C GLY A 416 -35.77 -80.12 -44.33
N ILE A 417 -36.01 -81.40 -44.07
CA ILE A 417 -35.84 -82.49 -45.04
C ILE A 417 -36.93 -82.40 -46.12
N ILE A 418 -36.56 -82.07 -47.36
CA ILE A 418 -37.43 -82.11 -48.53
C ILE A 418 -37.22 -83.44 -49.26
N PRO A 419 -38.22 -84.35 -49.32
CA PRO A 419 -38.14 -85.53 -50.18
C PRO A 419 -38.16 -85.12 -51.66
N ILE A 420 -37.25 -85.69 -52.45
CA ILE A 420 -37.06 -85.37 -53.89
C ILE A 420 -37.48 -86.54 -54.78
N LEU A 421 -36.96 -87.74 -54.53
CA LEU A 421 -37.49 -88.97 -55.14
C LEU A 421 -37.60 -90.10 -54.14
N ASN A 422 -38.54 -91.00 -54.41
CA ASN A 422 -38.62 -92.33 -53.85
C ASN A 422 -38.32 -93.35 -54.95
N ILE A 423 -37.81 -94.50 -54.57
CA ILE A 423 -37.53 -95.65 -55.42
C ILE A 423 -38.22 -96.84 -54.77
N ASP A 424 -39.02 -97.55 -55.56
CA ASP A 424 -39.57 -98.85 -55.19
C ASP A 424 -39.00 -99.88 -56.17
N ASP A 425 -38.08 -100.71 -55.69
CA ASP A 425 -37.55 -101.85 -56.42
C ASP A 425 -38.36 -103.07 -56.00
N ASN A 426 -39.39 -103.43 -56.78
CA ASN A 426 -40.33 -104.49 -56.38
C ASN A 426 -40.03 -105.81 -57.09
N TRP A 427 -39.97 -106.87 -56.30
CA TRP A 427 -39.59 -108.20 -56.77
C TRP A 427 -40.17 -109.29 -55.83
N ILE A 428 -39.48 -110.41 -55.66
CA ILE A 428 -39.74 -111.40 -54.60
C ILE A 428 -39.46 -110.79 -53.22
N ILE A 429 -38.49 -109.88 -53.15
CA ILE A 429 -38.13 -109.07 -51.98
C ILE A 429 -38.03 -107.64 -52.47
N ASN A 430 -38.76 -106.71 -51.84
CA ASN A 430 -38.74 -105.30 -52.23
C ASN A 430 -37.66 -104.53 -51.45
N THR A 431 -36.97 -103.61 -52.12
CA THR A 431 -36.17 -102.57 -51.45
C THR A 431 -36.74 -101.18 -51.78
N HIS A 432 -36.60 -100.26 -50.84
CA HIS A 432 -37.10 -98.90 -50.98
C HIS A 432 -35.99 -97.88 -50.70
N GLY A 433 -35.91 -96.84 -51.52
CA GLY A 433 -34.93 -95.77 -51.40
C GLY A 433 -35.60 -94.41 -51.43
N GLN A 434 -35.07 -93.45 -50.68
CA GLN A 434 -35.51 -92.06 -50.72
C GLN A 434 -34.31 -91.13 -50.77
N LEU A 435 -34.34 -90.19 -51.71
CA LEU A 435 -33.46 -89.02 -51.72
C LEU A 435 -34.20 -87.84 -51.11
N SER A 436 -33.55 -87.15 -50.19
CA SER A 436 -33.99 -85.86 -49.68
C SER A 436 -32.86 -84.83 -49.65
N LEU A 437 -33.22 -83.55 -49.72
CA LEU A 437 -32.30 -82.42 -49.55
C LEU A 437 -32.80 -81.49 -48.43
N ASP A 438 -31.88 -80.90 -47.70
CA ASP A 438 -32.12 -79.83 -46.73
C ASP A 438 -31.22 -78.64 -47.09
N PHE A 439 -31.81 -77.45 -47.21
CA PHE A 439 -31.09 -76.21 -47.49
C PHE A 439 -31.11 -75.31 -46.27
N THR A 440 -29.95 -74.83 -45.85
CA THR A 440 -29.80 -73.85 -44.76
C THR A 440 -29.25 -72.54 -45.29
N ASN A 441 -29.87 -71.41 -44.93
CA ASN A 441 -29.32 -70.09 -45.18
C ASN A 441 -28.24 -69.76 -44.12
N PRO A 442 -26.95 -69.65 -44.49
CA PRO A 442 -25.86 -69.40 -43.56
C PRO A 442 -25.74 -67.93 -43.12
N ASN A 443 -26.60 -67.03 -43.61
CA ASN A 443 -26.59 -65.62 -43.21
C ASN A 443 -26.82 -65.50 -41.70
N THR A 444 -26.09 -64.59 -41.08
CA THR A 444 -26.26 -64.20 -39.67
C THR A 444 -26.61 -62.72 -39.61
N VAL A 445 -27.58 -62.35 -38.79
CA VAL A 445 -27.96 -60.94 -38.60
C VAL A 445 -26.86 -60.27 -37.77
N PRO A 446 -26.14 -59.27 -38.30
CA PRO A 446 -25.12 -58.58 -37.52
C PRO A 446 -25.78 -57.76 -36.40
N SER A 447 -25.02 -57.55 -35.33
CA SER A 447 -25.39 -56.67 -34.22
C SER A 447 -24.14 -55.95 -33.73
N ALA A 448 -24.29 -54.75 -33.18
CA ALA A 448 -23.19 -53.99 -32.62
C ALA A 448 -23.61 -53.22 -31.36
N THR A 449 -22.62 -52.79 -30.58
CA THR A 449 -22.82 -51.92 -29.41
C THR A 449 -21.99 -50.66 -29.60
N VAL A 450 -22.63 -49.50 -29.53
CA VAL A 450 -21.98 -48.19 -29.43
C VAL A 450 -22.06 -47.69 -27.98
N LYS A 451 -21.15 -46.79 -27.62
CA LYS A 451 -21.10 -46.23 -26.25
C LYS A 451 -21.61 -44.81 -26.20
N LYS A 452 -22.40 -44.51 -25.18
CA LYS A 452 -22.70 -43.14 -24.76
C LYS A 452 -22.13 -42.85 -23.38
N VAL A 453 -22.10 -41.57 -23.01
CA VAL A 453 -21.41 -41.09 -21.80
C VAL A 453 -22.29 -40.12 -21.01
N ASN A 454 -21.96 -39.93 -19.73
CA ASN A 454 -22.63 -38.95 -18.87
C ASN A 454 -22.45 -37.52 -19.41
N GLU A 455 -23.41 -36.64 -19.13
CA GLU A 455 -23.27 -35.19 -19.37
C GLU A 455 -22.05 -34.63 -18.58
N PRO A 456 -21.42 -33.54 -19.06
CA PRO A 456 -20.40 -32.85 -18.30
C PRO A 456 -21.00 -32.10 -17.10
N VAL A 457 -20.27 -32.09 -15.98
CA VAL A 457 -20.63 -31.30 -14.79
C VAL A 457 -20.59 -29.81 -15.12
N LYS A 458 -21.58 -29.04 -14.68
CA LYS A 458 -21.65 -27.58 -14.91
C LYS A 458 -20.53 -26.83 -14.16
N PRO A 459 -19.99 -25.73 -14.72
CA PRO A 459 -18.85 -25.04 -14.13
C PRO A 459 -19.22 -24.38 -12.79
N GLU A 460 -18.32 -24.50 -11.81
CA GLU A 460 -18.49 -23.82 -10.53
C GLU A 460 -18.15 -22.33 -10.69
N ILE A 461 -19.13 -21.48 -10.37
CA ILE A 461 -19.02 -20.02 -10.40
C ILE A 461 -17.98 -19.57 -9.36
N PRO A 462 -16.86 -18.95 -9.76
CA PRO A 462 -15.89 -18.39 -8.82
C PRO A 462 -16.50 -17.31 -7.93
N SER A 463 -15.94 -17.15 -6.74
CA SER A 463 -16.26 -16.05 -5.83
C SER A 463 -15.03 -15.27 -5.43
N ALA A 464 -15.16 -13.94 -5.32
CA ALA A 464 -14.15 -13.04 -4.78
C ALA A 464 -14.79 -12.11 -3.74
N SER A 465 -13.99 -11.51 -2.87
CA SER A 465 -14.43 -10.42 -1.99
C SER A 465 -13.55 -9.18 -2.13
N TYR A 466 -14.04 -8.06 -1.63
CA TYR A 466 -13.36 -6.78 -1.58
C TYR A 466 -13.82 -6.00 -0.34
N HIS A 467 -13.05 -5.01 0.10
CA HIS A 467 -13.46 -4.08 1.15
C HIS A 467 -13.03 -2.64 0.85
N ASP A 468 -13.85 -1.72 1.34
CA ASP A 468 -13.51 -0.30 1.40
C ASP A 468 -12.58 0.00 2.59
N TYR A 469 -12.17 1.25 2.71
CA TYR A 469 -11.39 1.73 3.85
C TYR A 469 -11.99 3.02 4.42
N SER A 470 -11.75 3.24 5.71
CA SER A 470 -11.88 4.55 6.35
C SER A 470 -10.54 4.99 6.92
N MET A 471 -10.30 6.29 6.90
CA MET A 471 -9.14 6.91 7.55
C MET A 471 -9.47 8.38 7.80
N ASN A 472 -9.12 8.86 8.99
CA ASN A 472 -9.13 10.29 9.30
C ASN A 472 -7.68 10.77 9.41
N TYR A 473 -7.47 12.08 9.49
CA TYR A 473 -6.15 12.69 9.64
C TYR A 473 -6.23 13.83 10.65
N GLN A 474 -5.32 13.85 11.63
CA GLN A 474 -5.33 14.84 12.70
C GLN A 474 -3.91 15.42 12.88
N PRO A 475 -3.47 16.30 11.96
CA PRO A 475 -2.09 16.77 11.94
C PRO A 475 -1.70 17.52 13.21
N THR A 476 -0.62 17.09 13.85
CA THR A 476 0.00 17.78 15.00
C THR A 476 1.19 18.64 14.55
N VAL A 477 1.49 19.70 15.30
CA VAL A 477 2.59 20.63 15.00
C VAL A 477 3.46 20.85 16.23
N THR A 478 4.70 21.32 16.05
CA THR A 478 5.63 21.57 17.17
C THR A 478 6.39 22.88 17.00
N LYS A 479 6.84 23.47 18.10
CA LYS A 479 7.67 24.68 18.13
C LYS A 479 9.08 24.34 18.59
N THR A 480 10.08 25.01 17.99
CA THR A 480 11.47 24.93 18.45
C THR A 480 11.94 26.36 18.76
N VAL A 481 12.78 26.52 19.78
CA VAL A 481 13.50 27.77 20.05
C VAL A 481 15.01 27.54 19.98
N LEU A 482 15.68 28.33 19.15
CA LEU A 482 17.09 28.21 18.84
C LEU A 482 17.85 29.49 19.26
N ASN A 483 19.09 29.34 19.73
CA ASN A 483 20.02 30.47 19.82
C ASN A 483 20.66 30.80 18.45
N SER A 484 21.46 31.87 18.39
CA SER A 484 22.12 32.30 17.15
C SER A 484 23.25 31.38 16.63
N ASP A 485 23.57 30.29 17.34
CA ASP A 485 24.41 29.17 16.87
C ASP A 485 23.57 27.99 16.30
N GLY A 486 22.24 28.05 16.39
CA GLY A 486 21.30 27.01 15.93
C GLY A 486 21.05 25.89 16.95
N GLU A 487 21.46 26.07 18.21
CA GLU A 487 21.24 25.08 19.27
C GLU A 487 19.86 25.27 19.93
N ASN A 488 19.16 24.17 20.21
CA ASN A 488 17.88 24.23 20.93
C ASN A 488 18.10 24.68 22.38
N VAL A 489 17.42 25.76 22.78
CA VAL A 489 17.49 26.36 24.13
C VAL A 489 16.20 26.24 24.93
N ASN A 490 15.22 25.42 24.50
CA ASN A 490 13.98 25.20 25.26
C ASN A 490 14.28 24.73 26.70
N GLY A 491 13.64 25.37 27.68
CA GLY A 491 13.81 25.16 29.11
C GLY A 491 15.08 25.78 29.72
N LYS A 492 15.92 26.47 28.93
CA LYS A 492 17.21 27.04 29.38
C LYS A 492 17.13 28.53 29.67
N MET A 493 18.08 29.00 30.47
CA MET A 493 18.34 30.43 30.65
C MET A 493 19.16 30.97 29.46
N ILE A 494 18.75 32.12 28.91
CA ILE A 494 19.29 32.75 27.71
C ILE A 494 19.77 34.19 28.00
N PRO A 495 20.70 34.76 27.19
CA PRO A 495 21.09 36.15 27.33
C PRO A 495 19.96 37.11 26.97
N LYS A 496 19.78 38.13 27.81
CA LYS A 496 19.04 39.34 27.46
C LYS A 496 19.72 40.02 26.28
N ASN A 497 18.93 40.52 25.33
CA ASN A 497 19.36 41.19 24.10
C ASN A 497 20.17 40.35 23.09
N ASP A 498 20.30 39.01 23.24
CA ASP A 498 20.81 38.11 22.17
C ASP A 498 19.67 37.63 21.25
N GLU A 499 19.98 37.43 19.96
CA GLU A 499 19.00 37.00 18.95
C GLU A 499 18.69 35.50 19.09
N HIS A 500 17.42 35.21 19.27
CA HIS A 500 16.84 33.87 19.32
C HIS A 500 15.87 33.68 18.16
N THR A 501 15.66 32.44 17.74
CA THR A 501 14.78 32.09 16.62
C THR A 501 13.77 31.03 17.04
N TYR A 502 12.48 31.37 16.95
CA TYR A 502 11.41 30.38 16.93
C TYR A 502 11.29 29.75 15.55
N VAL A 503 11.08 28.43 15.50
CA VAL A 503 10.80 27.65 14.28
C VAL A 503 9.44 26.98 14.44
N LEU A 504 8.52 27.25 13.52
CA LEU A 504 7.11 26.84 13.61
C LEU A 504 6.88 25.62 12.70
N ASN A 505 7.15 24.42 13.21
CA ASN A 505 7.15 23.17 12.45
C ASN A 505 5.72 22.73 12.05
N ASN A 506 5.15 23.42 11.05
CA ASN A 506 3.77 23.25 10.59
C ASN A 506 3.61 22.29 9.39
N GLY A 507 4.66 21.57 9.00
CA GLY A 507 4.70 20.73 7.78
C GLY A 507 3.58 19.69 7.66
N ASN A 508 3.06 19.18 8.78
CA ASN A 508 1.92 18.25 8.81
C ASN A 508 0.60 18.88 8.33
N ILE A 509 0.45 20.21 8.40
CA ILE A 509 -0.75 20.92 7.93
C ILE A 509 -0.88 20.91 6.40
N PHE A 510 0.17 20.56 5.66
CA PHE A 510 0.11 20.43 4.20
C PHE A 510 -0.36 19.04 3.75
N ALA A 511 -0.26 18.01 4.58
CA ALA A 511 -0.79 16.68 4.26
C ALA A 511 -2.32 16.66 4.32
N ASN A 512 -2.96 16.00 3.34
CA ASN A 512 -4.42 16.01 3.09
C ASN A 512 -5.01 17.39 2.70
N ALA A 513 -4.18 18.41 2.42
CA ALA A 513 -4.63 19.67 1.83
C ALA A 513 -4.98 19.51 0.33
N LYS A 514 -5.91 20.34 -0.15
CA LYS A 514 -6.33 20.42 -1.56
C LYS A 514 -5.76 21.69 -2.20
N VAL A 515 -5.42 21.62 -3.49
CA VAL A 515 -4.89 22.79 -4.21
C VAL A 515 -5.89 23.95 -4.13
N GLY A 516 -5.42 25.10 -3.67
CA GLY A 516 -6.25 26.28 -3.38
C GLY A 516 -6.68 26.44 -1.92
N ASP A 517 -6.43 25.46 -1.05
CA ASP A 517 -6.62 25.60 0.41
C ASP A 517 -5.72 26.71 0.98
N THR A 518 -6.19 27.39 2.03
CA THR A 518 -5.37 28.34 2.79
C THR A 518 -4.76 27.63 4.00
N VAL A 519 -3.44 27.62 4.10
CA VAL A 519 -2.71 27.25 5.33
C VAL A 519 -2.36 28.54 6.07
N THR A 520 -2.70 28.60 7.36
CA THR A 520 -2.39 29.74 8.24
C THR A 520 -1.65 29.26 9.48
N THR A 521 -0.66 30.02 9.90
CA THR A 521 0.09 29.84 11.15
C THR A 521 0.14 31.18 11.86
N ARG A 522 -0.35 31.24 13.10
CA ARG A 522 -0.45 32.47 13.90
C ARG A 522 0.25 32.29 15.24
N ASP A 523 1.15 33.22 15.56
CA ASP A 523 2.07 33.14 16.68
C ASP A 523 2.06 34.47 17.47
N PRO A 524 1.31 34.54 18.57
CA PRO A 524 1.35 35.66 19.51
C PRO A 524 2.63 35.55 20.37
N LEU A 525 3.50 36.55 20.29
CA LEU A 525 4.75 36.60 21.07
C LEU A 525 4.48 36.95 22.53
N GLU A 526 5.38 36.53 23.42
CA GLU A 526 5.29 36.86 24.85
C GLU A 526 5.74 38.31 25.11
N PHE A 527 5.28 38.93 26.20
CA PHE A 527 5.70 40.28 26.53
C PHE A 527 7.20 40.32 26.83
N GLY A 528 7.90 41.35 26.33
CA GLY A 528 9.36 41.48 26.47
C GLY A 528 10.14 40.77 25.35
N GLU A 529 9.47 40.07 24.44
CA GLU A 529 10.05 39.62 23.17
C GLU A 529 9.92 40.73 22.12
N VAL A 530 11.05 41.23 21.62
CA VAL A 530 11.09 42.25 20.56
C VAL A 530 11.53 41.59 19.24
N PRO A 531 10.64 41.46 18.24
CA PRO A 531 10.97 40.77 17.00
C PRO A 531 11.68 41.66 15.97
N ASN A 532 12.52 41.04 15.14
CA ASN A 532 13.13 41.71 13.99
C ASN A 532 12.16 41.71 12.79
N ILE A 533 11.22 42.66 12.78
CA ILE A 533 10.07 42.68 11.85
C ILE A 533 10.48 42.55 10.38
N GLU A 534 11.44 43.37 9.92
CA GLU A 534 11.86 43.40 8.51
C GLU A 534 12.60 42.13 8.09
N ALA A 535 13.49 41.60 8.96
CA ALA A 535 14.20 40.35 8.66
C ALA A 535 13.26 39.14 8.66
N ASN A 536 12.32 39.08 9.62
CA ASN A 536 11.31 38.03 9.70
C ASN A 536 10.38 38.05 8.49
N LYS A 537 9.96 39.23 8.03
CA LYS A 537 9.19 39.38 6.80
C LYS A 537 9.98 38.86 5.60
N THR A 538 11.18 39.41 5.37
CA THR A 538 12.02 39.08 4.22
C THR A 538 12.35 37.57 4.14
N GLU A 539 12.70 36.95 5.26
CA GLU A 539 13.06 35.53 5.31
C GLU A 539 11.87 34.61 5.01
N ASN A 540 10.67 34.92 5.52
CA ASN A 540 9.51 34.07 5.35
C ASN A 540 8.77 34.30 4.03
N GLU A 541 8.80 35.52 3.47
CA GLU A 541 8.38 35.79 2.09
C GLU A 541 9.24 35.01 1.08
N ALA A 542 10.56 34.89 1.33
CA ALA A 542 11.45 34.05 0.52
C ALA A 542 11.13 32.54 0.62
N LYS A 543 10.54 32.08 1.73
CA LYS A 543 10.00 30.71 1.92
C LYS A 543 8.60 30.51 1.31
N GLY A 544 8.00 31.55 0.71
CA GLY A 544 6.69 31.50 0.06
C GLY A 544 5.49 31.84 0.95
N TRP A 545 5.71 32.35 2.16
CA TRP A 545 4.63 32.80 3.05
C TRP A 545 4.28 34.27 2.82
N ASN A 546 2.99 34.61 2.83
CA ASN A 546 2.58 35.99 3.08
C ASN A 546 2.73 36.25 4.59
N VAL A 547 3.41 37.32 4.97
CA VAL A 547 3.74 37.63 6.36
C VAL A 547 3.03 38.91 6.80
N ASP A 548 2.28 38.81 7.87
CA ASP A 548 1.66 39.94 8.58
C ASP A 548 2.13 39.96 10.04
N TYR A 549 2.30 41.16 10.61
CA TYR A 549 2.64 41.35 12.01
C TYR A 549 1.81 42.48 12.60
N ASP A 550 0.93 42.14 13.53
CA ASP A 550 0.11 43.12 14.23
C ASP A 550 0.83 43.63 15.48
N GLU A 551 1.27 44.89 15.41
CA GLU A 551 1.98 45.60 16.47
C GLU A 551 1.15 45.70 17.78
N ALA A 552 -0.18 45.74 17.68
CA ALA A 552 -1.07 45.92 18.83
C ALA A 552 -1.19 44.63 19.67
N SER A 553 -1.34 43.47 19.03
CA SER A 553 -1.39 42.15 19.68
C SER A 553 -0.03 41.41 19.71
N LYS A 554 1.05 42.03 19.20
CA LYS A 554 2.40 41.44 19.07
C LYS A 554 2.38 40.07 18.39
N THR A 555 1.56 39.93 17.35
CA THR A 555 1.25 38.62 16.76
C THR A 555 1.66 38.54 15.28
N TYR A 556 2.44 37.52 14.95
CA TYR A 556 2.70 37.13 13.56
C TYR A 556 1.58 36.28 12.98
N THR A 557 1.23 36.53 11.72
CA THR A 557 0.36 35.66 10.92
C THR A 557 1.03 35.33 9.59
N PHE A 558 1.39 34.07 9.40
CA PHE A 558 1.92 33.51 8.16
C PHE A 558 0.78 32.82 7.39
N THR A 559 0.57 33.17 6.13
CA THR A 559 -0.50 32.60 5.30
C THR A 559 -0.02 32.22 3.91
N ALA A 560 -0.35 31.02 3.47
CA ALA A 560 -0.03 30.51 2.13
C ALA A 560 -1.23 29.83 1.47
N LYS A 561 -1.27 29.87 0.14
CA LYS A 561 -2.18 29.04 -0.68
C LYS A 561 -1.46 27.78 -1.10
N TYR A 562 -2.03 26.62 -0.82
CA TYR A 562 -1.42 25.34 -1.18
C TYR A 562 -1.49 25.12 -2.70
N ASP A 563 -0.33 24.95 -3.34
CA ASP A 563 -0.16 24.71 -4.78
C ASP A 563 0.10 23.23 -5.13
N GLY A 564 0.12 22.36 -4.11
CA GLY A 564 0.58 20.98 -4.20
C GLY A 564 1.95 20.72 -3.53
N LYS A 565 2.63 21.74 -3.01
CA LYS A 565 3.91 21.62 -2.30
C LYS A 565 3.83 22.09 -0.86
N THR A 566 4.56 21.39 0.01
CA THR A 566 4.81 21.81 1.39
C THR A 566 5.82 22.95 1.39
N LEU A 567 5.59 24.01 2.17
CA LEU A 567 6.54 25.10 2.37
C LEU A 567 7.51 24.80 3.52
N GLU A 568 8.65 25.49 3.53
CA GLU A 568 9.54 25.48 4.70
C GLU A 568 8.86 26.15 5.91
N ALA A 569 9.19 25.68 7.11
CA ALA A 569 8.63 26.17 8.36
C ALA A 569 8.90 27.68 8.55
N PRO A 570 7.87 28.47 8.94
CA PRO A 570 8.07 29.86 9.33
C PRO A 570 9.05 29.98 10.50
N THR A 571 9.78 31.10 10.52
CA THR A 571 10.71 31.46 11.60
C THR A 571 10.43 32.85 12.15
N ILE A 572 10.65 33.07 13.44
CA ILE A 572 10.57 34.39 14.07
C ILE A 572 11.85 34.63 14.86
N LYS A 573 12.64 35.62 14.44
CA LYS A 573 13.78 36.15 15.18
C LYS A 573 13.34 37.23 16.15
N PHE A 574 13.80 37.13 17.39
CA PHE A 574 13.46 38.04 18.48
C PHE A 574 14.61 38.18 19.46
N VAL A 575 14.56 39.23 20.28
CA VAL A 575 15.41 39.40 21.46
C VAL A 575 14.53 39.49 22.72
N ALA A 576 14.98 38.87 23.81
CA ALA A 576 14.37 39.01 25.13
C ALA A 576 14.95 40.23 25.84
N THR A 577 14.12 41.19 26.26
CA THR A 577 14.59 42.52 26.73
C THR A 577 14.58 42.75 28.24
N ASP A 578 13.89 41.91 29.02
CA ASP A 578 13.80 42.06 30.47
C ASP A 578 14.84 41.18 31.22
N ASP A 579 15.36 41.68 32.35
CA ASP A 579 16.06 40.86 33.34
C ASP A 579 15.05 40.08 34.20
N ASN A 580 15.39 38.85 34.59
CA ASN A 580 14.50 37.92 35.32
C ASN A 580 13.17 37.62 34.60
N GLY A 581 13.13 37.76 33.28
CA GLY A 581 11.99 37.41 32.44
C GLY A 581 11.80 35.90 32.31
N PHE A 582 10.56 35.50 32.09
CA PHE A 582 10.11 34.16 31.71
C PHE A 582 9.32 34.29 30.40
N TYR A 583 9.79 33.59 29.38
CA TYR A 583 9.22 33.66 28.05
C TYR A 583 8.73 32.26 27.71
N ASP A 584 7.42 32.07 27.67
CA ASP A 584 6.81 30.87 27.13
C ASP A 584 6.03 31.21 25.87
N ASN A 585 6.00 30.32 24.88
CA ASN A 585 5.34 30.65 23.61
C ASN A 585 4.78 29.40 22.93
N THR A 586 3.49 29.47 22.56
CA THR A 586 2.76 28.45 21.81
C THR A 586 2.13 29.09 20.58
N TYR A 587 2.20 28.45 19.42
CA TYR A 587 1.54 28.93 18.20
C TYR A 587 0.35 28.05 17.80
N LYS A 588 -0.52 28.60 16.96
CA LYS A 588 -1.63 27.88 16.32
C LYS A 588 -1.41 27.77 14.83
N ALA A 589 -1.59 26.60 14.25
CA ALA A 589 -1.64 26.42 12.80
C ALA A 589 -2.90 25.64 12.37
N GLY A 590 -3.26 25.79 11.10
CA GLY A 590 -4.48 25.20 10.58
C GLY A 590 -4.72 25.44 9.10
N ARG A 591 -5.75 24.78 8.58
CA ARG A 591 -6.32 24.99 7.25
C ARG A 591 -7.80 24.68 7.28
N ASN A 592 -8.62 25.35 6.46
CA ASN A 592 -10.03 25.03 6.22
C ASN A 592 -10.91 24.79 7.48
N GLY A 593 -10.59 25.43 8.61
CA GLY A 593 -11.32 25.26 9.88
C GLY A 593 -10.78 24.16 10.81
N TYR A 594 -9.81 23.35 10.38
CA TYR A 594 -8.97 22.58 11.29
C TYR A 594 -7.96 23.49 11.98
N GLU A 595 -7.82 23.36 13.30
CA GLU A 595 -6.83 24.07 14.12
C GLU A 595 -6.05 23.10 14.99
N THR A 596 -4.76 23.37 15.18
CA THR A 596 -3.87 22.65 16.11
C THR A 596 -2.88 23.61 16.73
N PHE A 597 -2.47 23.31 17.96
CA PHE A 597 -1.59 24.11 18.78
C PHE A 597 -0.29 23.34 19.02
N SER A 598 0.83 24.06 18.95
CA SER A 598 2.15 23.45 19.21
C SER A 598 2.31 23.01 20.66
N ASP A 599 3.42 22.35 20.97
CA ASP A 599 3.97 22.40 22.31
C ASP A 599 4.35 23.84 22.70
N THR A 600 4.46 24.07 24.01
CA THR A 600 4.95 25.32 24.58
C THR A 600 6.46 25.23 24.76
N VAL A 601 7.20 26.10 24.06
CA VAL A 601 8.63 26.32 24.36
C VAL A 601 8.76 27.35 25.48
N THR A 602 9.81 27.25 26.29
CA THR A 602 10.03 28.11 27.46
C THR A 602 11.49 28.56 27.56
N ASN A 603 11.72 29.77 28.05
CA ASN A 603 13.04 30.36 28.30
C ASN A 603 13.00 31.31 29.51
N LYS A 604 14.18 31.64 30.05
CA LYS A 604 14.35 32.64 31.12
C LYS A 604 15.55 33.53 30.85
N THR A 605 15.53 34.77 31.29
CA THR A 605 16.74 35.59 31.42
C THR A 605 17.26 35.57 32.85
N PRO A 606 18.58 35.77 33.08
CA PRO A 606 19.15 35.92 34.41
C PRO A 606 18.55 37.12 35.16
N THR A 607 18.59 37.11 36.49
CA THR A 607 18.40 38.33 37.29
C THR A 607 19.54 39.30 37.01
N ALA A 608 19.28 40.61 37.05
CA ALA A 608 20.34 41.61 36.92
C ALA A 608 21.45 41.37 37.98
N PRO A 609 22.74 41.26 37.58
CA PRO A 609 23.84 41.16 38.53
C PRO A 609 23.98 42.44 39.35
N LYS A 610 24.56 42.31 40.55
CA LYS A 610 24.79 43.41 41.47
C LYS A 610 26.30 43.63 41.69
N PRO A 611 27.02 44.20 40.71
CA PRO A 611 28.43 44.56 40.89
C PRO A 611 28.61 45.54 42.05
N HIS A 612 29.75 45.46 42.74
CA HIS A 612 30.00 46.21 43.97
C HIS A 612 31.33 46.95 43.91
N LYS A 613 31.30 48.26 44.22
CA LYS A 613 32.49 49.11 44.37
C LYS A 613 32.74 49.38 45.85
N SER A 614 34.00 49.32 46.28
CA SER A 614 34.46 49.78 47.60
C SER A 614 35.77 50.56 47.46
N VAL A 615 36.18 51.28 48.51
CA VAL A 615 37.39 52.12 48.48
C VAL A 615 38.13 52.05 49.81
N THR A 616 39.47 51.90 49.77
CA THR A 616 40.30 51.81 50.99
C THR A 616 41.43 52.84 51.06
N ASP A 617 41.84 53.20 52.28
CA ASP A 617 43.07 53.97 52.56
C ASP A 617 44.34 53.12 52.33
N SER A 618 45.53 53.72 52.43
CA SER A 618 46.82 53.01 52.27
C SER A 618 47.08 51.91 53.30
N LYS A 619 46.23 51.77 54.33
CA LYS A 619 46.28 50.73 55.37
C LYS A 619 45.23 49.64 55.15
N GLY A 620 44.37 49.76 54.14
CA GLY A 620 43.29 48.83 53.84
C GLY A 620 42.03 49.02 54.67
N ASN A 621 41.84 50.18 55.32
CA ASN A 621 40.56 50.52 55.95
C ASN A 621 39.58 51.00 54.89
N ASP A 622 38.35 50.53 54.92
CA ASP A 622 37.24 51.09 54.14
C ASP A 622 37.01 52.56 54.52
N ILE A 623 36.92 53.44 53.51
CA ILE A 623 36.70 54.89 53.66
C ILE A 623 35.43 55.39 53.00
N ASP A 624 34.55 54.51 52.51
CA ASP A 624 33.26 54.94 51.96
C ASP A 624 32.42 55.69 53.02
N GLY A 625 31.82 56.80 52.63
CA GLY A 625 31.11 57.74 53.51
C GLY A 625 31.95 58.47 54.56
N GLN A 626 33.28 58.43 54.47
CA GLN A 626 34.20 58.97 55.50
C GLN A 626 35.11 60.08 54.97
N THR A 627 35.77 60.81 55.87
CA THR A 627 36.83 61.76 55.53
C THR A 627 38.20 61.08 55.66
N THR A 628 38.99 61.01 54.58
CA THR A 628 40.36 60.48 54.63
C THR A 628 41.39 61.61 54.60
N SER A 629 42.49 61.46 55.36
CA SER A 629 43.67 62.31 55.23
C SER A 629 44.78 61.65 54.40
N ASP A 630 44.49 60.50 53.79
CA ASP A 630 45.41 59.78 52.92
C ASP A 630 45.35 60.37 51.51
N ASP A 631 46.50 60.66 50.90
CA ASP A 631 46.57 61.07 49.50
C ASP A 631 46.53 59.87 48.54
N LYS A 632 46.62 58.64 49.07
CA LYS A 632 46.54 57.38 48.34
C LYS A 632 45.34 56.55 48.77
N VAL A 633 44.55 56.17 47.79
CA VAL A 633 43.37 55.31 47.96
C VAL A 633 43.44 54.14 46.97
N ASN A 634 42.62 53.13 47.18
CA ASN A 634 42.49 52.00 46.26
C ASN A 634 41.00 51.69 46.06
N PHE A 635 40.52 51.81 44.82
CA PHE A 635 39.16 51.40 44.47
C PHE A 635 39.16 49.91 44.13
N HIS A 636 38.13 49.20 44.59
CA HIS A 636 37.93 47.77 44.34
C HIS A 636 36.63 47.60 43.55
N LEU A 637 36.72 47.17 42.30
CA LEU A 637 35.58 46.96 41.39
C LEU A 637 35.32 45.46 41.29
N THR A 638 34.34 44.94 42.03
CA THR A 638 34.03 43.50 42.10
C THR A 638 32.79 43.16 41.29
N THR A 639 32.94 42.22 40.34
CA THR A 639 31.81 41.72 39.54
C THR A 639 30.87 40.83 40.36
N ASP A 640 29.65 40.62 39.85
CA ASP A 640 28.71 39.59 40.30
C ASP A 640 28.33 38.68 39.13
N TYR A 641 28.77 37.42 39.17
CA TYR A 641 28.42 36.40 38.17
C TYR A 641 27.43 35.37 38.72
N SER A 642 26.85 35.60 39.89
CA SER A 642 25.92 34.66 40.52
C SER A 642 24.62 34.40 39.72
N PRO A 643 24.08 35.35 38.91
CA PRO A 643 22.88 35.09 38.11
C PRO A 643 23.06 34.12 36.94
N TYR A 644 24.27 33.98 36.41
CA TYR A 644 24.54 33.33 35.11
C TYR A 644 24.80 31.82 35.21
N LYS A 645 24.63 31.25 36.40
CA LYS A 645 24.77 29.81 36.62
C LYS A 645 23.73 29.05 35.79
N ASP A 646 24.19 28.03 35.06
CA ASP A 646 23.37 27.16 34.19
C ASP A 646 22.79 27.86 32.92
N MET A 647 23.37 28.99 32.52
CA MET A 647 23.02 29.75 31.30
C MET A 647 23.50 29.10 29.99
N ALA A 648 22.78 29.32 28.90
CA ALA A 648 23.03 28.77 27.57
C ALA A 648 23.18 29.88 26.50
N ALA A 649 24.27 30.64 26.58
CA ALA A 649 24.61 31.67 25.61
C ALA A 649 25.20 31.10 24.30
N SER A 650 24.86 31.71 23.17
CA SER A 650 25.53 31.50 21.88
C SER A 650 26.97 32.05 21.91
N LYS A 651 27.86 31.56 21.05
CA LYS A 651 29.24 32.11 20.91
C LYS A 651 29.24 33.58 20.48
N LYS A 652 28.22 34.02 19.74
CA LYS A 652 28.06 35.40 19.29
C LYS A 652 27.62 36.34 20.41
N ALA A 653 26.93 35.84 21.43
CA ALA A 653 26.55 36.62 22.60
C ALA A 653 27.72 36.90 23.56
N LEU A 654 28.83 36.16 23.47
CA LEU A 654 29.89 36.21 24.48
C LEU A 654 30.76 37.48 24.33
N GLU A 655 30.39 38.51 25.07
CA GLU A 655 31.11 39.78 25.19
C GLU A 655 31.13 40.19 26.67
N PHE A 656 32.32 40.42 27.24
CA PHE A 656 32.50 40.71 28.66
C PHE A 656 33.49 41.86 28.85
N ALA A 657 33.09 42.87 29.62
CA ALA A 657 33.96 43.99 29.98
C ALA A 657 33.61 44.61 31.34
N LEU A 658 34.51 45.43 31.87
CA LEU A 658 34.26 46.34 32.99
C LEU A 658 34.62 47.76 32.55
N LEU A 659 33.82 48.76 32.90
CA LEU A 659 34.07 50.17 32.61
C LEU A 659 34.01 51.00 33.90
N ASP A 660 35.06 51.75 34.19
CA ASP A 660 35.17 52.73 35.28
C ASP A 660 35.22 54.14 34.68
N ASP A 661 34.11 54.88 34.80
CA ASP A 661 33.98 56.27 34.33
C ASP A 661 34.46 57.17 35.47
N VAL A 662 35.75 57.51 35.44
CA VAL A 662 36.41 58.09 36.62
C VAL A 662 36.07 59.57 36.77
N GLN A 663 36.08 60.07 38.00
CA GLN A 663 35.81 61.49 38.24
C GLN A 663 36.96 62.35 37.69
N ASP A 664 36.71 62.98 36.53
CA ASP A 664 37.65 63.83 35.78
C ASP A 664 38.53 64.73 36.69
N GLY A 665 39.83 64.46 36.66
CA GLY A 665 40.83 65.25 37.39
C GLY A 665 40.79 65.17 38.92
N ALA A 666 39.92 64.34 39.52
CA ALA A 666 39.82 64.21 40.97
C ALA A 666 40.97 63.37 41.57
N PHE A 667 41.43 62.36 40.84
CA PHE A 667 42.56 61.50 41.18
C PHE A 667 43.34 61.10 39.92
N THR A 668 44.52 60.51 40.11
CA THR A 668 45.29 59.87 39.03
C THR A 668 45.58 58.43 39.43
N VAL A 669 45.24 57.49 38.56
CA VAL A 669 45.46 56.06 38.76
C VAL A 669 46.94 55.71 38.62
N ASP A 670 47.43 54.78 39.44
CA ASP A 670 48.76 54.16 39.31
C ASP A 670 48.61 52.88 38.46
N GLU A 671 48.69 53.03 37.13
CA GLU A 671 48.38 51.98 36.16
C GLU A 671 49.29 50.73 36.26
N ASP A 672 50.55 50.97 36.59
CA ASP A 672 51.55 49.92 36.83
C ASP A 672 51.15 49.09 38.07
N ALA A 673 50.54 49.71 39.08
CA ALA A 673 50.07 49.07 40.30
C ALA A 673 48.68 48.40 40.20
N ILE A 674 47.92 48.60 39.11
CA ILE A 674 46.63 47.92 38.90
C ILE A 674 46.81 46.40 38.98
N THR A 675 45.97 45.71 39.75
CA THR A 675 45.91 44.25 39.75
C THR A 675 44.48 43.78 39.56
N ILE A 676 44.30 42.66 38.88
CA ILE A 676 42.98 42.05 38.69
C ILE A 676 43.02 40.66 39.31
N ARG A 677 42.12 40.39 40.26
CA ARG A 677 42.11 39.18 41.09
C ARG A 677 40.80 38.43 40.93
N ASP A 678 40.83 37.10 40.84
CA ASP A 678 39.61 36.30 40.94
C ASP A 678 39.19 36.06 42.41
N SER A 679 38.07 35.39 42.63
CA SER A 679 37.55 35.09 43.98
C SER A 679 38.44 34.12 44.78
N ASN A 680 39.45 33.51 44.13
CA ASN A 680 40.48 32.67 44.75
C ASN A 680 41.80 33.42 44.97
N ASN A 681 41.80 34.75 44.79
CA ASN A 681 42.96 35.65 44.86
C ASN A 681 44.05 35.36 43.79
N LYS A 682 43.71 34.62 42.73
CA LYS A 682 44.59 34.39 41.59
C LYS A 682 44.71 35.67 40.77
N ASP A 683 45.92 36.01 40.30
CA ASP A 683 46.09 37.08 39.33
C ASP A 683 45.49 36.68 37.98
N VAL A 684 44.65 37.56 37.43
CA VAL A 684 43.96 37.39 36.15
C VAL A 684 44.07 38.63 35.26
N LYS A 685 44.99 39.57 35.55
CA LYS A 685 45.21 40.79 34.74
C LYS A 685 45.47 40.46 33.26
N GLU A 686 46.18 39.35 33.00
CA GLU A 686 46.48 38.90 31.64
C GLU A 686 45.25 38.52 30.79
N LEU A 687 44.09 38.23 31.39
CA LEU A 687 42.86 37.85 30.67
C LEU A 687 42.18 39.03 29.97
N PHE A 688 42.54 40.26 30.33
CA PHE A 688 41.90 41.48 29.84
C PHE A 688 42.85 42.30 28.97
N ASP A 689 42.33 42.93 27.93
CA ASP A 689 42.92 44.14 27.35
C ASP A 689 42.41 45.34 28.14
N MET A 690 43.33 46.22 28.56
CA MET A 690 43.01 47.45 29.29
C MET A 690 43.15 48.64 28.34
N TYR A 691 42.13 49.48 28.31
CA TYR A 691 42.12 50.76 27.60
C TYR A 691 41.94 51.87 28.61
N HIS A 692 42.85 52.84 28.59
CA HIS A 692 42.70 54.14 29.22
C HIS A 692 42.30 55.15 28.14
N VAL A 693 41.17 55.81 28.31
CA VAL A 693 40.60 56.74 27.33
C VAL A 693 40.43 58.08 28.01
N LEU A 694 41.18 59.10 27.56
CA LEU A 694 41.21 60.43 28.18
C LEU A 694 40.04 61.35 27.77
N SER A 695 39.36 61.02 26.67
CA SER A 695 38.24 61.79 26.11
C SER A 695 37.60 61.03 24.95
N ASP A 696 36.47 61.56 24.46
CA ASP A 696 35.74 61.04 23.30
C ASP A 696 36.61 60.90 22.04
N GLU A 697 37.57 61.80 21.84
CA GLU A 697 38.53 61.76 20.72
C GLU A 697 39.47 60.54 20.79
N GLY A 698 39.65 59.95 21.98
CA GLY A 698 40.47 58.75 22.20
C GLY A 698 39.76 57.43 21.92
N ARG A 699 38.45 57.43 21.64
CA ARG A 699 37.67 56.20 21.42
C ARG A 699 37.96 55.61 20.04
N THR A 700 38.23 54.30 20.01
CA THR A 700 38.34 53.53 18.76
C THR A 700 36.98 52.98 18.34
N ASP A 701 36.82 52.59 17.07
CA ASP A 701 35.61 51.91 16.56
C ASP A 701 35.19 50.69 17.41
N ALA A 702 36.17 49.95 17.95
CA ALA A 702 35.91 48.80 18.81
C ALA A 702 35.36 49.22 20.19
N ILE A 703 35.87 50.32 20.76
CA ILE A 703 35.39 50.89 22.02
C ILE A 703 33.99 51.48 21.82
N ASN A 704 33.78 52.28 20.76
CA ASN A 704 32.46 52.84 20.42
C ASN A 704 31.43 51.73 20.24
N LYS A 705 31.75 50.64 19.54
CA LYS A 705 30.83 49.49 19.40
C LYS A 705 30.45 48.84 20.73
N ILE A 706 31.39 48.71 21.67
CA ILE A 706 31.11 48.18 23.02
C ILE A 706 30.18 49.14 23.77
N LEU A 707 30.49 50.43 23.76
CA LEU A 707 29.70 51.49 24.40
C LEU A 707 28.26 51.54 23.85
N GLU A 708 28.12 51.62 22.52
CA GLU A 708 26.84 51.64 21.80
C GLU A 708 25.97 50.43 22.15
N LYS A 709 26.52 49.21 22.07
CA LYS A 709 25.78 47.98 22.37
C LYS A 709 25.37 47.91 23.86
N SER A 710 26.23 48.41 24.74
CA SER A 710 26.00 48.44 26.19
C SER A 710 25.08 49.58 26.64
N GLY A 711 24.67 50.47 25.74
CA GLY A 711 23.87 51.66 26.07
C GLY A 711 24.64 52.72 26.88
N LEU A 712 25.97 52.67 26.89
CA LEU A 712 26.83 53.57 27.66
C LEU A 712 27.37 54.71 26.79
N ASN A 713 27.48 55.89 27.38
CA ASN A 713 28.22 57.01 26.80
C ASN A 713 28.89 57.80 27.95
N PRO A 714 30.06 57.34 28.45
CA PRO A 714 30.85 58.09 29.44
C PRO A 714 31.20 59.48 28.91
N THR A 715 31.73 60.37 29.76
CA THR A 715 32.20 61.69 29.33
C THR A 715 33.47 62.07 30.09
N GLY A 716 34.59 62.20 29.38
CA GLY A 716 35.89 62.49 29.99
C GLY A 716 36.79 61.26 30.03
N GLU A 717 37.51 61.11 31.14
CA GLU A 717 38.46 60.02 31.40
C GLU A 717 37.75 58.74 31.87
N PHE A 718 38.03 57.61 31.22
CA PHE A 718 37.54 56.30 31.68
C PHE A 718 38.54 55.16 31.43
N TYR A 719 38.39 54.09 32.22
CA TYR A 719 39.10 52.83 32.07
C TYR A 719 38.14 51.73 31.61
N LEU A 720 38.59 50.90 30.65
CA LEU A 720 37.82 49.78 30.11
C LEU A 720 38.68 48.51 30.09
N TRP A 721 38.22 47.43 30.72
CA TRP A 721 38.86 46.12 30.69
C TRP A 721 38.01 45.13 29.90
N VAL A 722 38.47 44.67 28.73
CA VAL A 722 37.74 43.76 27.83
C VAL A 722 38.34 42.36 27.88
N ALA A 723 37.52 41.32 28.04
CA ALA A 723 38.00 39.94 28.10
C ALA A 723 38.52 39.43 26.73
N LYS A 724 39.81 39.06 26.67
CA LYS A 724 40.52 38.65 25.43
C LYS A 724 39.96 37.40 24.76
N ASN A 725 39.52 36.42 25.57
CA ASN A 725 38.94 35.17 25.10
C ASN A 725 37.60 34.96 25.79
N PRO A 726 36.50 35.47 25.22
CA PRO A 726 35.20 35.45 25.88
C PRO A 726 34.62 34.04 26.04
N VAL A 727 35.02 33.07 25.19
CA VAL A 727 34.61 31.65 25.32
C VAL A 727 35.24 31.04 26.58
N ASP A 728 36.56 31.15 26.75
CA ASP A 728 37.23 30.63 27.94
C ASP A 728 36.85 31.42 29.20
N TYR A 729 36.56 32.72 29.07
CA TYR A 729 36.09 33.54 30.17
C TYR A 729 34.71 33.11 30.67
N TYR A 730 33.76 32.91 29.76
CA TYR A 730 32.42 32.39 30.05
C TYR A 730 32.47 31.04 30.78
N GLN A 731 33.29 30.10 30.29
CA GLN A 731 33.41 28.76 30.84
C GLN A 731 34.16 28.70 32.19
N ASN A 732 35.03 29.66 32.49
CA ASN A 732 35.89 29.61 33.68
C ASN A 732 35.55 30.63 34.78
N TYR A 733 34.81 31.69 34.46
CA TYR A 733 34.45 32.74 35.42
C TYR A 733 32.94 32.88 35.54
N ILE A 734 32.25 33.15 34.43
CA ILE A 734 30.79 33.40 34.40
C ILE A 734 30.01 32.16 34.90
N LEU A 735 30.07 31.03 34.18
CA LEU A 735 29.35 29.80 34.54
C LEU A 735 29.78 29.18 35.88
N LYS A 736 30.95 29.57 36.40
CA LYS A 736 31.50 29.07 37.67
C LYS A 736 31.19 29.97 38.86
N ASN A 737 30.54 31.12 38.66
CA ASN A 737 30.36 32.16 39.68
C ASN A 737 31.71 32.51 40.37
N ASN A 738 32.75 32.71 39.57
CA ASN A 738 34.07 33.13 40.04
C ASN A 738 34.25 34.61 39.69
N ASN A 739 33.79 35.47 40.57
CA ASN A 739 33.83 36.92 40.40
C ASN A 739 35.27 37.42 40.29
N VAL A 740 35.44 38.56 39.62
CA VAL A 740 36.71 39.23 39.40
C VAL A 740 36.68 40.60 40.06
N THR A 741 37.78 40.99 40.69
CA THR A 741 37.98 42.31 41.31
C THR A 741 39.14 43.03 40.64
N VAL A 742 38.89 44.20 40.05
CA VAL A 742 39.95 45.14 39.66
C VAL A 742 40.29 45.98 40.88
N ASN A 743 41.56 45.97 41.28
CA ASN A 743 42.11 46.89 42.27
C ASN A 743 42.78 48.03 41.51
N LEU A 744 42.33 49.26 41.76
CA LEU A 744 42.68 50.48 41.07
C LEU A 744 43.28 51.48 42.07
N PRO A 745 44.60 51.39 42.36
CA PRO A 745 45.27 52.34 43.24
C PRO A 745 45.30 53.73 42.59
N ALA A 746 44.98 54.77 43.36
CA ALA A 746 44.90 56.13 42.87
C ALA A 746 45.50 57.13 43.87
N THR A 747 46.06 58.22 43.34
CA THR A 747 46.56 59.36 44.12
C THR A 747 45.66 60.57 43.91
N LEU A 748 45.08 61.11 44.98
CA LEU A 748 44.15 62.23 44.93
C LEU A 748 44.82 63.50 44.37
N LYS A 749 44.04 64.29 43.62
CA LYS A 749 44.42 65.58 43.02
C LYS A 749 43.51 66.74 43.43
N VAL A 750 42.34 66.44 44.01
CA VAL A 750 41.40 67.45 44.50
C VAL A 750 41.97 68.31 45.64
N PRO A 751 41.50 69.56 45.80
CA PRO A 751 41.74 70.38 46.98
C PRO A 751 41.19 69.76 48.28
N ALA A 752 41.68 70.28 49.41
CA ALA A 752 41.17 70.01 50.75
C ALA A 752 39.69 70.45 50.91
N GLY A 753 38.83 69.55 51.40
CA GLY A 753 37.38 69.77 51.54
C GLY A 753 36.59 69.47 50.27
N THR A 754 37.06 68.54 49.43
CA THR A 754 36.38 68.10 48.20
C THR A 754 35.91 66.66 48.37
N THR A 755 34.67 66.38 47.96
CA THR A 755 34.11 65.03 47.87
C THR A 755 34.59 64.35 46.58
N VAL A 756 35.12 63.13 46.72
CA VAL A 756 35.54 62.27 45.61
C VAL A 756 34.52 61.15 45.49
N GLU A 757 33.95 61.00 44.30
CA GLU A 757 32.89 60.03 44.02
C GLU A 757 33.32 59.09 42.89
N ASN A 758 32.92 57.82 42.94
CA ASN A 758 33.30 56.87 41.92
C ASN A 758 32.31 55.69 41.83
N ASP A 759 31.97 55.25 40.62
CA ASP A 759 31.16 54.04 40.34
C ASP A 759 31.71 53.29 39.11
N PHE A 760 31.17 52.11 38.79
CA PHE A 760 31.60 51.37 37.60
C PHE A 760 30.47 50.50 37.03
N TYR A 761 30.62 50.10 35.77
CA TYR A 761 29.72 49.19 35.06
C TYR A 761 30.38 47.83 34.81
N GLN A 762 29.67 46.76 35.16
CA GLN A 762 29.92 45.41 34.65
C GLN A 762 29.14 45.24 33.35
N ILE A 763 29.79 44.76 32.29
CA ILE A 763 29.18 44.56 30.97
C ILE A 763 29.23 43.08 30.63
N ASP A 764 28.07 42.41 30.60
CA ASP A 764 27.96 40.99 30.25
C ASP A 764 27.00 40.76 29.08
N PHE A 765 27.45 39.98 28.10
CA PHE A 765 26.75 39.74 26.84
C PHE A 765 26.43 41.02 26.04
N GLY A 766 27.15 42.11 26.36
CA GLY A 766 26.87 43.47 25.87
C GLY A 766 25.78 44.22 26.64
N ASN A 767 25.40 43.79 27.85
CA ASN A 767 24.45 44.49 28.73
C ASN A 767 25.22 45.12 29.90
N ALA A 768 25.07 46.44 30.11
CA ALA A 768 25.69 47.13 31.24
C ALA A 768 24.85 47.08 32.53
N TYR A 769 25.52 46.87 33.66
CA TYR A 769 24.94 46.88 35.00
C TYR A 769 25.79 47.76 35.91
N LYS A 770 25.17 48.79 36.50
CA LYS A 770 25.83 49.78 37.34
C LYS A 770 26.03 49.25 38.77
N SER A 771 27.21 49.52 39.34
CA SER A 771 27.51 49.25 40.75
C SER A 771 26.99 50.36 41.67
N ASN A 772 27.17 50.18 42.99
CA ASN A 772 26.99 51.28 43.94
C ASN A 772 28.04 52.39 43.71
N LEU A 773 27.61 53.63 43.93
CA LEU A 773 28.51 54.77 44.09
C LEU A 773 29.24 54.64 45.43
N VAL A 774 30.56 54.89 45.44
CA VAL A 774 31.32 55.19 46.65
C VAL A 774 31.65 56.68 46.68
N SER A 775 31.67 57.27 47.87
CA SER A 775 31.82 58.72 48.07
C SER A 775 32.57 59.01 49.37
N PHE A 776 33.64 59.80 49.31
CA PHE A 776 34.47 60.14 50.48
C PHE A 776 35.05 61.57 50.39
N ASP A 777 35.32 62.19 51.54
CA ASP A 777 35.80 63.57 51.60
C ASP A 777 37.31 63.65 51.84
N THR A 778 37.97 64.64 51.25
CA THR A 778 39.28 65.11 51.73
C THR A 778 39.12 66.05 52.93
N PRO A 779 40.14 66.19 53.82
CA PRO A 779 39.97 66.94 55.06
C PRO A 779 39.74 68.42 54.74
N PRO A 780 38.87 69.13 55.47
CA PRO A 780 38.64 70.55 55.22
C PRO A 780 39.93 71.36 55.36
N ALA A 781 40.10 72.37 54.51
CA ALA A 781 41.26 73.25 54.55
C ALA A 781 41.45 73.85 55.95
N ALA A 782 42.69 73.79 56.47
CA ALA A 782 43.01 74.32 57.79
C ALA A 782 42.64 75.82 57.87
N PRO A 783 41.96 76.27 58.94
CA PRO A 783 41.52 77.66 59.03
C PRO A 783 42.72 78.60 59.01
N VAL A 784 42.72 79.55 58.07
CA VAL A 784 43.76 80.57 57.96
C VAL A 784 43.70 81.46 59.19
N GLY A 785 44.71 81.35 60.06
CA GLY A 785 44.72 82.04 61.35
C GLY A 785 44.96 83.54 61.22
N GLU A 786 43.91 84.36 61.38
CA GLU A 786 44.07 85.79 61.65
C GLU A 786 44.53 86.04 63.10
N SER A 787 45.66 86.72 63.27
CA SER A 787 46.13 87.13 64.60
C SER A 787 45.39 88.39 65.06
N GLY A 788 44.75 88.33 66.23
CA GLY A 788 43.75 89.33 66.65
C GLY A 788 44.26 90.67 67.20
N GLY A 789 43.31 91.59 67.41
CA GLY A 789 43.43 92.86 68.12
C GLY A 789 42.07 93.28 68.71
N PRO A 790 42.00 94.02 69.85
CA PRO A 790 40.83 93.92 70.74
C PRO A 790 39.75 95.03 70.63
N THR A 791 38.49 94.58 70.71
CA THR A 791 37.28 95.19 71.30
C THR A 791 37.14 96.71 71.49
N SER A 792 36.01 97.26 71.01
CA SER A 792 35.11 98.06 71.87
C SER A 792 33.64 98.02 71.38
N THR A 793 32.70 97.88 72.31
CA THR A 793 31.23 97.97 72.12
C THR A 793 30.71 99.30 72.68
N PRO A 794 29.50 99.73 72.27
CA PRO A 794 28.49 99.99 73.32
C PRO A 794 27.03 99.62 72.97
N VAL A 795 26.45 98.84 73.89
CA VAL A 795 25.07 98.76 74.45
C VAL A 795 23.82 99.31 73.73
N THR A 796 22.74 98.52 73.90
CA THR A 796 21.34 98.59 73.46
C THR A 796 20.47 99.70 74.10
N PRO A 797 19.21 99.86 73.63
CA PRO A 797 18.08 99.46 74.50
C PRO A 797 17.00 98.58 73.82
N VAL A 798 16.17 97.96 74.66
CA VAL A 798 15.15 96.94 74.34
C VAL A 798 13.74 97.54 74.37
N GLU A 799 12.81 97.00 73.59
CA GLU A 799 11.35 97.10 73.82
C GLU A 799 10.68 95.73 73.58
N GLU A 800 9.55 95.47 74.24
CA GLU A 800 9.05 94.12 74.56
C GLU A 800 7.92 93.58 73.65
N VAL A 801 8.03 92.29 73.29
CA VAL A 801 7.01 91.19 73.47
C VAL A 801 5.54 91.53 73.10
N PRO A 802 4.87 90.80 72.17
CA PRO A 802 4.51 89.43 72.52
C PRO A 802 4.51 88.32 71.45
N VAL A 803 4.73 87.12 71.98
CA VAL A 803 4.47 85.81 71.38
C VAL A 803 2.98 85.64 71.07
N GLN A 804 2.65 85.09 69.89
CA GLN A 804 1.39 84.37 69.70
C GLN A 804 1.65 82.87 69.55
N GLN A 805 0.95 82.12 70.41
CA GLN A 805 1.04 80.68 70.58
C GLN A 805 -0.27 80.08 70.08
N GLN A 806 -0.20 79.14 69.14
CA GLN A 806 -1.30 78.22 68.86
C GLN A 806 -0.71 76.82 68.63
N ALA A 807 -1.27 75.72 69.10
CA ALA A 807 -2.21 75.42 70.19
C ALA A 807 -2.41 73.91 70.07
N ILE A 808 -1.64 73.11 70.81
CA ILE A 808 -1.87 71.66 70.90
C ILE A 808 -3.24 71.47 71.58
N LYS A 809 -4.14 70.68 70.97
CA LYS A 809 -5.45 70.36 71.57
C LYS A 809 -5.76 68.86 71.58
N VAL A 810 -5.27 68.24 72.65
CA VAL A 810 -5.83 67.15 73.47
C VAL A 810 -6.78 66.10 72.83
N LEU A 811 -6.45 64.82 73.08
CA LEU A 811 -7.28 63.61 73.02
C LEU A 811 -8.69 63.73 73.63
N PRO A 812 -9.54 62.72 73.38
CA PRO A 812 -10.11 62.02 74.55
C PRO A 812 -9.96 60.49 74.57
N ASN A 813 -9.68 60.00 75.77
CA ASN A 813 -9.94 58.66 76.34
C ASN A 813 -11.42 58.23 76.17
N THR A 814 -11.93 57.00 76.38
CA THR A 814 -11.47 55.71 76.98
C THR A 814 -12.58 54.65 76.71
N GLY A 815 -12.33 53.34 76.86
CA GLY A 815 -13.42 52.39 77.17
C GLY A 815 -13.24 50.93 76.72
N GLU A 816 -13.46 49.99 77.64
CA GLU A 816 -13.33 48.53 77.44
C GLU A 816 -14.51 47.89 76.69
N LYS A 817 -14.28 46.70 76.10
CA LYS A 817 -15.08 45.49 76.46
C LYS A 817 -14.50 44.17 75.95
N SER A 818 -14.47 43.18 76.85
CA SER A 818 -14.51 41.73 76.55
C SER A 818 -15.93 41.33 76.03
N THR A 819 -16.26 40.13 75.53
CA THR A 819 -15.76 38.76 75.80
C THR A 819 -16.30 37.78 74.73
N SER A 820 -15.72 36.56 74.67
CA SER A 820 -16.31 35.27 74.20
C SER A 820 -16.47 35.05 72.67
N ALA A 821 -16.33 33.84 72.12
CA ALA A 821 -16.29 32.50 72.74
C ALA A 821 -15.51 31.43 71.92
N PHE A 822 -14.84 30.49 72.62
CA PHE A 822 -14.57 29.04 72.40
C PHE A 822 -14.56 28.43 70.96
N ALA A 823 -13.75 27.41 70.61
CA ALA A 823 -12.88 26.43 71.31
C ALA A 823 -11.70 26.03 70.36
N ALA A 824 -10.47 25.64 70.76
CA ALA A 824 -10.02 24.49 71.59
C ALA A 824 -10.45 23.13 70.99
N VAL A 825 -9.67 22.03 70.84
CA VAL A 825 -8.39 21.50 71.38
C VAL A 825 -7.82 20.55 70.28
N GLY A 826 -6.53 20.20 70.10
CA GLY A 826 -5.31 20.37 70.90
C GLY A 826 -4.13 19.58 70.31
N ALA A 827 -3.09 19.36 71.13
CA ALA A 827 -1.80 18.80 70.72
C ALA A 827 -1.42 17.53 71.52
N VAL A 828 -0.84 16.53 70.83
CA VAL A 828 -0.04 15.39 71.35
C VAL A 828 0.90 15.01 70.19
N ILE A 829 2.23 15.14 70.21
CA ILE A 829 3.29 14.56 71.07
C ILE A 829 3.64 13.09 70.71
N LEU A 830 4.81 12.96 70.05
CA LEU A 830 5.81 11.88 70.14
C LEU A 830 5.55 10.44 69.61
N ALA A 831 6.62 9.93 68.98
CA ALA A 831 7.30 8.66 69.29
C ALA A 831 7.08 7.40 68.41
N THR A 832 8.20 7.03 67.78
CA THR A 832 8.86 5.70 67.80
C THR A 832 8.32 4.48 67.02
N THR A 833 9.15 4.09 66.05
CA THR A 833 9.80 2.76 65.87
C THR A 833 9.11 1.57 65.18
N LEU A 834 9.85 1.07 64.16
CA LEU A 834 10.26 -0.32 63.90
C LEU A 834 9.25 -1.40 63.48
N GLY A 835 9.59 -2.03 62.34
CA GLY A 835 9.29 -3.44 62.04
C GLY A 835 7.97 -3.71 61.31
N MET A 836 7.81 -4.81 60.55
CA MET A 836 8.75 -5.85 60.10
C MET A 836 8.14 -6.58 58.87
N LEU A 837 8.98 -7.27 58.10
CA LEU A 837 8.73 -8.46 57.23
C LEU A 837 7.31 -8.78 56.68
N GLY A 838 7.24 -9.14 55.38
CA GLY A 838 6.08 -9.83 54.80
C GLY A 838 6.28 -10.41 53.39
N PHE A 839 6.75 -11.66 53.29
CA PHE A 839 6.98 -12.39 52.02
C PHE A 839 5.69 -12.75 51.23
N SER A 840 5.75 -12.70 49.89
CA SER A 840 5.50 -13.84 48.94
C SER A 840 5.30 -13.28 47.50
N LYS A 841 5.92 -13.70 46.39
CA LYS A 841 6.48 -14.95 45.83
C LYS A 841 5.55 -15.71 44.84
N ARG A 842 5.55 -15.22 43.59
CA ARG A 842 5.88 -15.93 42.33
C ARG A 842 5.18 -17.28 41.95
N SER A 843 4.46 -17.25 40.83
CA SER A 843 4.30 -18.33 39.81
C SER A 843 4.13 -17.62 38.44
N LYS A 844 4.93 -17.73 37.38
CA LYS A 844 5.61 -18.83 36.63
C LYS A 844 4.70 -19.57 35.61
N GLU A 845 5.14 -19.49 34.35
CA GLU A 845 4.84 -20.35 33.18
C GLU A 845 3.44 -20.31 32.53
N CYS A 846 3.39 -19.70 31.33
CA CYS A 846 3.24 -20.47 30.10
C CYS A 846 4.08 -19.83 28.97
#